data_AF-A0A433WWA1-F1
#
_entry.id   AF-A0A433WWA1-F1
#
_cell.length_a   1.000
_cell.length_b   1.000
_cell.length_c   1.000
_cell.angle_alpha   90.00
_cell.angle_beta   90.00
_cell.angle_gamma   90.00
#
_symmetry.space_group_name_H-M   'P 1'
#
loop_
_entity.id
_entity.type
_entity.pdbx_description
1 polymer ?
#
loop_
_entity_poly.entity_id
_entity_poly.type
_entity_poly.pdbx_seq_one_letter_code
_entity_poly.pdbx_strand_id
1 'polypeptide(L)'
;MATKITGTWSAVLNDRGVTVYQSGGVTYDGPVQLTGAATLYVTSGAVASGVTNSGNIPNVVVSSGGTLLSSTIVNGYVSALQGATTSSNMFSSDPVYFFSGASSIGDSFYAGPGYGADTAYFSAGSVVSNAVTLSGGPMVFNSGATVNGVTVSTGGVVTFSAGSVVSNLSIQPGGSAFISTVMGTPHTTPPIMPSSNVTTVTGTWSAVMSGGKTVYVSGTGAKLEAPLRLNGGTLYIMSGAVVSGLLASGGYPTISVYNGGTLLNSQVHNGYVTIASGGVTSGNLMNSNPMTYSSGASSVNDIFLNSGYGADTVTALNGATLINPQISEGAPVVVSSGATIINPAVTSGGQLSIYGGTATTCFLSGARIETPQGPVAVETLTAGQQIIVYRDEYPCIETIMRVSKGQATVENVREDDLAGYPVRICAHSLGRDLPDSDLLVTAEHCLYFAGGFIPARMLVNGESIRYERALRQYDYYHVELATHGIIRANKVLTESYLDTVSRLGEGQNGEAPSYRRWTTHGAAPLRTDRDFVEPIYDEILARCGSEAREDSRVEHEHDLHLLTDEGLRIDLKRRAGNHFLFTLPPGIARVRLVSRSARPCDTYGSFVDDRRRLGVLVGEVTLYRSDAAHAIRSHLDGADLPGWDEGPEQGCRWTSGYATLPIDHADECAAAMLSIHVLAGGPYRESPRRGGGIHPIM
;
A
#
# COMPACT_ATOMS: atom_id res chain seq x y z
N MET A 1 43.31 -14.47 17.96
CA MET A 1 42.77 -15.61 17.18
C MET A 1 41.75 -16.29 18.07
N ALA A 2 40.52 -16.52 17.59
CA ALA A 2 39.49 -17.17 18.41
C ALA A 2 39.79 -18.66 18.58
N THR A 3 39.62 -19.16 19.80
CA THR A 3 39.85 -20.58 20.09
C THR A 3 38.70 -21.41 19.52
N LYS A 4 39.00 -22.40 18.67
CA LYS A 4 37.98 -23.27 18.09
C LYS A 4 37.53 -24.29 19.12
N ILE A 5 36.22 -24.35 19.36
CA ILE A 5 35.61 -25.32 20.28
C ILE A 5 34.52 -26.14 19.57
N THR A 6 34.35 -27.40 19.99
CA THR A 6 33.37 -28.35 19.45
C THR A 6 32.74 -29.15 20.58
N GLY A 7 31.52 -29.64 20.40
CA GLY A 7 30.74 -30.31 21.46
C GLY A 7 30.06 -29.32 22.43
N THR A 8 29.80 -29.74 23.66
CA THR A 8 29.11 -28.93 24.66
C THR A 8 30.08 -28.16 25.55
N TRP A 9 29.88 -26.86 25.69
CA TRP A 9 30.71 -25.95 26.48
C TRP A 9 29.86 -25.01 27.32
N SER A 10 30.43 -24.53 28.43
CA SER A 10 29.82 -23.52 29.28
C SER A 10 30.75 -22.32 29.42
N ALA A 11 30.25 -21.11 29.17
CA ALA A 11 30.89 -19.87 29.61
C ALA A 11 30.53 -19.63 31.08
N VAL A 12 31.55 -19.63 31.95
CA VAL A 12 31.44 -19.52 33.41
C VAL A 12 32.43 -18.49 33.96
N LEU A 13 32.20 -17.98 35.16
CA LEU A 13 33.20 -17.17 35.87
C LEU A 13 34.25 -18.07 36.52
N ASN A 14 35.53 -17.77 36.33
CA ASN A 14 36.60 -18.35 37.13
C ASN A 14 36.73 -17.66 38.51
N ASP A 15 37.66 -18.13 39.34
CA ASP A 15 37.92 -17.59 40.69
C ASP A 15 38.32 -16.10 40.71
N ARG A 16 38.68 -15.53 39.55
CA ARG A 16 39.02 -14.11 39.39
C ARG A 16 37.86 -13.27 38.85
N GLY A 17 36.67 -13.86 38.68
CA GLY A 17 35.51 -13.19 38.09
C GLY A 17 35.65 -12.90 36.59
N VAL A 18 36.53 -13.63 35.89
CA VAL A 18 36.71 -13.52 34.44
C VAL A 18 35.96 -14.66 33.76
N THR A 19 35.28 -14.36 32.66
CA THR A 19 34.58 -15.39 31.87
C THR A 19 35.57 -16.28 31.15
N VAL A 20 35.47 -17.58 31.37
CA VAL A 20 36.21 -18.64 30.70
C VAL A 20 35.24 -19.67 30.12
N TYR A 21 35.70 -20.43 29.13
CA TYR A 21 34.91 -21.45 28.45
C TYR A 21 35.38 -22.83 28.90
N GLN A 22 34.47 -23.64 29.47
CA GLN A 22 34.79 -24.93 30.07
C GLN A 22 34.00 -26.08 29.43
N SER A 23 34.68 -27.21 29.24
CA SER A 23 34.08 -28.48 28.86
C SER A 23 34.88 -29.62 29.48
N GLY A 24 34.24 -30.36 30.41
CA GLY A 24 34.94 -31.33 31.25
C GLY A 24 36.09 -30.69 32.03
N GLY A 25 37.30 -31.25 31.90
CA GLY A 25 38.52 -30.71 32.54
C GLY A 25 39.26 -29.65 31.71
N VAL A 26 38.74 -29.26 30.54
CA VAL A 26 39.40 -28.31 29.64
C VAL A 26 38.82 -26.91 29.83
N THR A 27 39.69 -25.92 29.92
CA THR A 27 39.32 -24.49 30.04
C THR A 27 40.05 -23.67 28.98
N TYR A 28 39.35 -22.76 28.32
CA TYR A 28 39.90 -21.78 27.39
C TYR A 28 39.50 -20.36 27.76
N ASP A 29 40.39 -19.41 27.51
CA ASP A 29 40.08 -17.98 27.52
C ASP A 29 39.42 -17.55 26.19
N GLY A 30 38.61 -16.49 26.23
CA GLY A 30 37.88 -15.98 25.06
C GLY A 30 38.72 -15.12 24.09
N PRO A 31 38.21 -14.82 22.87
CA PRO A 31 36.93 -15.25 22.28
C PRO A 31 36.99 -16.67 21.67
N VAL A 32 35.82 -17.29 21.47
CA VAL A 32 35.70 -18.65 20.91
C VAL A 32 34.98 -18.68 19.56
N GLN A 33 35.37 -19.65 18.73
CA GLN A 33 34.70 -19.98 17.48
C GLN A 33 34.07 -21.38 17.59
N LEU A 34 32.74 -21.44 17.52
CA LEU A 34 31.94 -22.66 17.57
C LEU A 34 32.08 -23.43 16.25
N THR A 35 32.49 -24.70 16.35
CA THR A 35 32.66 -25.62 15.22
C THR A 35 31.92 -26.94 15.51
N GLY A 36 31.64 -27.75 14.49
CA GLY A 36 31.11 -29.12 14.69
C GLY A 36 29.79 -29.20 15.48
N ALA A 37 28.82 -28.34 15.15
CA ALA A 37 27.51 -28.24 15.85
C ALA A 37 27.63 -28.04 17.38
N ALA A 38 28.62 -27.27 17.83
CA ALA A 38 28.81 -26.98 19.24
C ALA A 38 27.58 -26.37 19.92
N THR A 39 27.38 -26.75 21.19
CA THR A 39 26.41 -26.11 22.09
C THR A 39 27.17 -25.28 23.13
N LEU A 40 26.80 -24.01 23.29
CA LEU A 40 27.37 -23.10 24.30
C LEU A 40 26.30 -22.66 25.30
N TYR A 41 26.51 -22.95 26.58
CA TYR A 41 25.71 -22.41 27.67
C TYR A 41 26.41 -21.20 28.29
N VAL A 42 25.76 -20.03 28.30
CA VAL A 42 26.28 -18.85 29.01
C VAL A 42 25.61 -18.79 30.38
N THR A 43 26.37 -19.08 31.43
CA THR A 43 25.81 -19.23 32.78
C THR A 43 25.71 -17.90 33.53
N SER A 44 25.05 -17.90 34.69
CA SER A 44 24.88 -16.73 35.54
C SER A 44 26.21 -16.01 35.84
N GLY A 45 26.23 -14.69 35.64
CA GLY A 45 27.38 -13.83 35.83
C GLY A 45 28.41 -13.84 34.70
N ALA A 46 28.36 -14.83 33.79
CA ALA A 46 29.31 -14.92 32.68
C ALA A 46 28.92 -14.00 31.51
N VAL A 47 29.93 -13.43 30.86
CA VAL A 47 29.81 -12.60 29.66
C VAL A 47 30.55 -13.27 28.51
N ALA A 48 29.82 -14.02 27.69
CA ALA A 48 30.36 -14.61 26.48
C ALA A 48 30.45 -13.51 25.40
N SER A 49 31.66 -12.97 25.19
CA SER A 49 31.91 -11.90 24.23
C SER A 49 32.66 -12.38 22.99
N GLY A 50 32.26 -11.88 21.81
CA GLY A 50 32.95 -12.16 20.54
C GLY A 50 32.80 -13.60 20.05
N VAL A 51 31.69 -14.28 20.40
CA VAL A 51 31.43 -15.65 19.95
C VAL A 51 31.12 -15.65 18.45
N THR A 52 31.72 -16.56 17.71
CA THR A 52 31.48 -16.76 16.27
C THR A 52 31.27 -18.23 15.93
N ASN A 53 30.79 -18.56 14.73
CA ASN A 53 30.75 -19.96 14.25
C ASN A 53 31.18 -20.07 12.77
N SER A 54 31.47 -21.29 12.30
CA SER A 54 31.81 -21.52 10.88
C SER A 54 31.37 -22.90 10.39
N GLY A 55 30.62 -22.95 9.29
CA GLY A 55 30.33 -24.19 8.56
C GLY A 55 29.51 -25.21 9.36
N ASN A 56 28.69 -24.74 10.31
CA ASN A 56 27.92 -25.56 11.25
C ASN A 56 26.62 -24.87 11.67
N ILE A 57 25.78 -25.61 12.38
CA ILE A 57 24.58 -25.12 13.07
C ILE A 57 24.86 -25.13 14.58
N PRO A 58 25.34 -24.04 15.18
CA PRO A 58 25.59 -23.98 16.62
C PRO A 58 24.27 -23.87 17.40
N ASN A 59 24.32 -24.17 18.69
CA ASN A 59 23.24 -23.86 19.63
C ASN A 59 23.79 -23.03 20.80
N VAL A 60 23.27 -21.83 21.02
CA VAL A 60 23.69 -20.94 22.10
C VAL A 60 22.53 -20.72 23.06
N VAL A 61 22.73 -21.07 24.33
CA VAL A 61 21.73 -20.91 25.39
C VAL A 61 22.26 -19.94 26.43
N VAL A 62 21.67 -18.75 26.51
CA VAL A 62 21.99 -17.75 27.52
C VAL A 62 21.05 -17.98 28.70
N SER A 63 21.63 -18.39 29.83
CA SER A 63 20.90 -18.70 31.07
C SER A 63 20.63 -17.42 31.87
N SER A 64 19.83 -17.57 32.93
CA SER A 64 19.54 -16.46 33.85
C SER A 64 20.83 -15.81 34.38
N GLY A 65 20.92 -14.49 34.26
CA GLY A 65 22.08 -13.69 34.67
C GLY A 65 23.30 -13.81 33.75
N GLY A 66 23.23 -14.59 32.67
CA GLY A 66 24.29 -14.67 31.65
C GLY A 66 24.11 -13.62 30.56
N THR A 67 25.22 -13.26 29.90
CA THR A 67 25.25 -12.25 28.82
C THR A 67 25.97 -12.76 27.58
N LEU A 68 25.30 -12.72 26.42
CA LEU A 68 25.94 -12.85 25.11
C LEU A 68 26.20 -11.45 24.53
N LEU A 69 27.46 -11.12 24.29
CA LEU A 69 27.89 -9.76 23.93
C LEU A 69 28.66 -9.75 22.61
N SER A 70 28.38 -8.79 21.74
CA SER A 70 29.20 -8.49 20.54
C SER A 70 29.58 -9.74 19.73
N SER A 71 28.64 -10.66 19.59
CA SER A 71 28.84 -11.97 18.96
C SER A 71 28.14 -12.02 17.60
N THR A 72 28.64 -12.88 16.72
CA THR A 72 28.05 -13.14 15.40
C THR A 72 27.70 -14.61 15.29
N ILE A 73 26.42 -14.92 15.30
CA ILE A 73 25.92 -16.28 15.07
C ILE A 73 25.34 -16.32 13.66
N VAL A 74 25.60 -17.42 12.96
CA VAL A 74 25.18 -17.64 11.58
C VAL A 74 24.59 -19.03 11.48
N ASN A 75 23.35 -19.13 11.01
CA ASN A 75 22.66 -20.39 10.72
C ASN A 75 22.67 -21.37 11.91
N GLY A 76 22.39 -20.86 13.11
CA GLY A 76 22.33 -21.57 14.38
C GLY A 76 21.07 -21.26 15.17
N TYR A 77 21.01 -21.76 16.41
CA TYR A 77 19.91 -21.52 17.33
C TYR A 77 20.38 -20.69 18.51
N VAL A 78 19.59 -19.69 18.91
CA VAL A 78 19.89 -18.86 20.09
C VAL A 78 18.67 -18.81 21.01
N SER A 79 18.86 -19.13 22.29
CA SER A 79 17.81 -19.06 23.32
C SER A 79 18.27 -18.20 24.49
N ALA A 80 17.59 -17.07 24.72
CA ALA A 80 17.79 -16.21 25.88
C ALA A 80 16.70 -16.50 26.91
N LEU A 81 17.08 -17.19 28.00
CA LEU A 81 16.17 -17.59 29.07
C LEU A 81 15.83 -16.42 30.02
N GLN A 82 15.00 -16.69 31.02
CA GLN A 82 14.60 -15.67 32.00
C GLN A 82 15.79 -15.00 32.67
N GLY A 83 15.89 -13.68 32.58
CA GLY A 83 16.99 -12.89 33.14
C GLY A 83 18.29 -12.93 32.33
N ALA A 84 18.27 -13.53 31.13
CA ALA A 84 19.39 -13.49 30.20
C ALA A 84 19.48 -12.12 29.51
N THR A 85 20.68 -11.72 29.14
CA THR A 85 20.92 -10.52 28.31
C THR A 85 21.65 -10.91 27.02
N THR A 86 21.16 -10.42 25.88
CA THR A 86 21.93 -10.36 24.64
C THR A 86 22.17 -8.89 24.32
N SER A 87 23.40 -8.54 23.91
CA SER A 87 23.69 -7.18 23.50
C SER A 87 24.67 -7.09 22.32
N SER A 88 24.35 -6.18 21.40
CA SER A 88 25.19 -5.81 20.26
C SER A 88 25.60 -7.01 19.39
N ASN A 89 24.74 -8.04 19.31
CA ASN A 89 25.01 -9.23 18.52
C ASN A 89 24.46 -9.11 17.10
N MET A 90 24.98 -9.94 16.21
CA MET A 90 24.52 -10.12 14.85
C MET A 90 24.01 -11.55 14.70
N PHE A 91 22.71 -11.71 14.48
CA PHE A 91 22.04 -12.98 14.24
C PHE A 91 21.68 -13.09 12.75
N SER A 92 22.30 -14.04 12.07
CA SER A 92 22.21 -14.22 10.62
C SER A 92 21.55 -15.55 10.28
N SER A 93 20.27 -15.53 9.93
CA SER A 93 19.46 -16.75 9.69
C SER A 93 19.48 -17.66 10.91
N ASP A 94 19.23 -17.08 12.08
CA ASP A 94 19.14 -17.82 13.33
C ASP A 94 17.70 -17.76 13.85
N PRO A 95 17.06 -18.89 14.17
CA PRO A 95 15.90 -18.88 15.03
C PRO A 95 16.33 -18.44 16.44
N VAL A 96 15.83 -17.28 16.87
CA VAL A 96 16.16 -16.69 18.18
C VAL A 96 14.92 -16.64 19.07
N TYR A 97 15.04 -17.10 20.31
CA TYR A 97 13.94 -17.12 21.27
C TYR A 97 14.29 -16.33 22.52
N PHE A 98 13.52 -15.28 22.80
CA PHE A 98 13.57 -14.49 24.03
C PHE A 98 12.40 -14.87 24.93
N PHE A 99 12.71 -15.52 26.05
CA PHE A 99 11.71 -15.93 27.04
C PHE A 99 11.40 -14.79 28.02
N SER A 100 10.42 -15.03 28.89
CA SER A 100 9.96 -14.03 29.88
C SER A 100 11.12 -13.52 30.75
N GLY A 101 11.30 -12.20 30.81
CA GLY A 101 12.38 -11.55 31.55
C GLY A 101 13.74 -11.53 30.84
N ALA A 102 13.87 -12.07 29.62
CA ALA A 102 15.07 -11.91 28.80
C ALA A 102 15.15 -10.50 28.19
N SER A 103 16.38 -9.99 27.99
CA SER A 103 16.64 -8.69 27.41
C SER A 103 17.47 -8.77 26.12
N SER A 104 17.06 -8.07 25.07
CA SER A 104 17.84 -7.83 23.84
C SER A 104 18.19 -6.34 23.75
N ILE A 105 19.47 -6.03 23.53
CA ILE A 105 20.00 -4.66 23.57
C ILE A 105 20.91 -4.40 22.37
N GLY A 106 20.41 -3.75 21.33
CA GLY A 106 21.21 -3.39 20.16
C GLY A 106 21.54 -4.57 19.24
N ASP A 107 20.79 -5.68 19.32
CA ASP A 107 21.00 -6.84 18.45
C ASP A 107 20.43 -6.60 17.05
N SER A 108 21.08 -7.20 16.05
CA SER A 108 20.68 -7.14 14.64
C SER A 108 20.24 -8.50 14.12
N PHE A 109 19.12 -8.56 13.40
CA PHE A 109 18.52 -9.77 12.85
C PHE A 109 18.41 -9.66 11.33
N TYR A 110 18.96 -10.61 10.59
CA TYR A 110 18.95 -10.61 9.12
C TYR A 110 19.13 -12.02 8.56
N ALA A 111 18.93 -12.22 7.26
CA ALA A 111 19.32 -13.44 6.56
C ALA A 111 20.63 -13.23 5.79
N GLY A 112 21.58 -14.14 5.99
CA GLY A 112 22.85 -14.15 5.26
C GLY A 112 22.70 -14.71 3.84
N PRO A 113 23.63 -14.41 2.91
CA PRO A 113 23.59 -14.98 1.56
C PRO A 113 23.59 -16.51 1.59
N GLY A 114 22.63 -17.14 0.92
CA GLY A 114 22.52 -18.59 0.81
C GLY A 114 21.73 -19.27 1.95
N TYR A 115 21.14 -18.50 2.87
CA TYR A 115 20.33 -19.02 3.98
C TYR A 115 18.87 -18.50 3.91
N GLY A 116 17.97 -19.20 4.61
CA GLY A 116 16.55 -18.83 4.70
C GLY A 116 16.31 -17.67 5.65
N ALA A 117 15.06 -17.20 5.68
CA ALA A 117 14.60 -16.23 6.66
C ALA A 117 14.17 -16.95 7.94
N ASP A 118 14.80 -16.59 9.06
CA ASP A 118 14.51 -17.16 10.37
C ASP A 118 14.04 -16.08 11.34
N THR A 119 13.08 -16.45 12.20
CA THR A 119 12.34 -15.50 13.02
C THR A 119 12.92 -15.39 14.43
N ALA A 120 13.03 -14.15 14.92
CA ALA A 120 13.24 -13.86 16.33
C ALA A 120 11.90 -13.70 17.06
N TYR A 121 11.67 -14.51 18.10
CA TYR A 121 10.44 -14.51 18.89
C TYR A 121 10.66 -13.91 20.27
N PHE A 122 9.82 -12.94 20.63
CA PHE A 122 9.86 -12.23 21.91
C PHE A 122 8.59 -12.54 22.72
N SER A 123 8.76 -13.24 23.84
CA SER A 123 7.67 -13.71 24.70
C SER A 123 7.17 -12.62 25.67
N ALA A 124 6.06 -12.88 26.34
CA ALA A 124 5.54 -12.02 27.40
C ALA A 124 6.60 -11.73 28.49
N GLY A 125 6.81 -10.46 28.81
CA GLY A 125 7.80 -10.01 29.79
C GLY A 125 9.24 -9.93 29.27
N SER A 126 9.50 -10.24 28.00
CA SER A 126 10.80 -9.91 27.38
C SER A 126 10.91 -8.41 27.13
N VAL A 127 12.14 -7.90 27.15
CA VAL A 127 12.45 -6.49 26.94
C VAL A 127 13.40 -6.34 25.76
N VAL A 128 13.07 -5.46 24.82
CA VAL A 128 13.89 -5.21 23.63
C VAL A 128 14.18 -3.72 23.54
N SER A 129 15.46 -3.40 23.34
CA SER A 129 15.93 -2.03 23.20
C SER A 129 16.88 -1.91 22.01
N ASN A 130 16.62 -0.93 21.13
CA ASN A 130 17.51 -0.56 20.02
C ASN A 130 17.85 -1.69 19.02
N ALA A 131 17.00 -2.72 18.91
CA ALA A 131 17.21 -3.81 17.97
C ALA A 131 16.95 -3.38 16.52
N VAL A 132 17.62 -4.02 15.57
CA VAL A 132 17.49 -3.74 14.13
C VAL A 132 17.10 -5.02 13.40
N THR A 133 16.06 -4.96 12.57
CA THR A 133 15.74 -6.02 11.60
C THR A 133 16.04 -5.56 10.18
N LEU A 134 16.68 -6.44 9.41
CA LEU A 134 16.95 -6.27 7.99
C LEU A 134 16.33 -7.42 7.19
N SER A 135 16.56 -7.41 5.88
CA SER A 135 16.09 -8.44 4.95
C SER A 135 16.24 -9.87 5.50
N GLY A 136 15.12 -10.58 5.59
CA GLY A 136 15.07 -11.98 6.01
C GLY A 136 15.27 -12.25 7.51
N GLY A 137 15.30 -11.23 8.37
CA GLY A 137 15.35 -11.39 9.83
C GLY A 137 14.06 -10.98 10.55
N PRO A 138 12.90 -11.61 10.28
CA PRO A 138 11.63 -11.20 10.87
C PRO A 138 11.64 -11.26 12.41
N MET A 139 10.97 -10.31 13.05
CA MET A 139 10.80 -10.27 14.52
C MET A 139 9.32 -10.32 14.89
N VAL A 140 8.96 -11.16 15.85
CA VAL A 140 7.59 -11.30 16.36
C VAL A 140 7.56 -11.01 17.86
N PHE A 141 6.80 -10.00 18.23
CA PHE A 141 6.57 -9.58 19.61
C PHE A 141 5.19 -10.03 20.08
N ASN A 142 5.16 -10.94 21.04
CA ASN A 142 3.93 -11.47 21.61
C ASN A 142 3.33 -10.51 22.65
N SER A 143 2.07 -10.76 23.03
CA SER A 143 1.40 -10.04 24.12
C SER A 143 2.27 -9.99 25.38
N GLY A 144 2.44 -8.80 25.97
CA GLY A 144 3.25 -8.56 27.16
C GLY A 144 4.75 -8.34 26.91
N ALA A 145 5.24 -8.41 25.67
CA ALA A 145 6.61 -7.97 25.35
C ALA A 145 6.72 -6.43 25.42
N THR A 146 7.86 -5.92 25.87
CA THR A 146 8.14 -4.47 25.94
C THR A 146 9.24 -4.10 24.94
N VAL A 147 8.98 -3.11 24.11
CA VAL A 147 9.81 -2.75 22.96
C VAL A 147 10.09 -1.26 22.93
N ASN A 148 11.37 -0.90 22.81
CA ASN A 148 11.82 0.48 22.68
C ASN A 148 12.90 0.60 21.59
N GLY A 149 12.72 1.49 20.62
CA GLY A 149 13.80 1.85 19.69
C GLY A 149 14.07 0.83 18.59
N VAL A 150 13.11 -0.02 18.24
CA VAL A 150 13.29 -0.97 17.13
C VAL A 150 13.35 -0.24 15.80
N THR A 151 14.35 -0.56 14.98
CA THR A 151 14.48 -0.07 13.60
C THR A 151 14.18 -1.20 12.61
N VAL A 152 13.25 -0.94 11.70
CA VAL A 152 12.87 -1.84 10.60
C VAL A 152 13.49 -1.30 9.32
N SER A 153 14.58 -1.90 8.88
CA SER A 153 15.27 -1.52 7.65
C SER A 153 14.63 -2.18 6.42
N THR A 154 15.13 -1.84 5.23
CA THR A 154 14.64 -2.41 3.96
C THR A 154 14.64 -3.95 3.98
N GLY A 155 13.50 -4.55 3.64
CA GLY A 155 13.26 -5.99 3.67
C GLY A 155 13.07 -6.58 5.08
N GLY A 156 13.28 -5.79 6.14
CA GLY A 156 12.99 -6.18 7.52
C GLY A 156 11.49 -6.25 7.77
N VAL A 157 11.08 -7.14 8.69
CA VAL A 157 9.68 -7.36 9.03
C VAL A 157 9.51 -7.45 10.53
N VAL A 158 8.55 -6.71 11.07
CA VAL A 158 8.15 -6.82 12.47
C VAL A 158 6.65 -7.08 12.61
N THR A 159 6.29 -7.89 13.60
CA THR A 159 4.90 -8.13 14.00
C THR A 159 4.73 -7.86 15.49
N PHE A 160 3.85 -6.93 15.83
CA PHE A 160 3.47 -6.61 17.21
C PHE A 160 2.06 -7.11 17.49
N SER A 161 1.97 -8.12 18.34
CA SER A 161 0.69 -8.67 18.79
C SER A 161 -0.01 -7.72 19.76
N ALA A 162 -1.34 -7.80 19.82
CA ALA A 162 -2.12 -7.09 20.82
C ALA A 162 -1.60 -7.38 22.24
N GLY A 163 -1.45 -6.32 23.05
CA GLY A 163 -0.94 -6.38 24.41
C GLY A 163 0.58 -6.25 24.56
N SER A 164 1.34 -6.14 23.47
CA SER A 164 2.75 -5.70 23.54
C SER A 164 2.85 -4.17 23.74
N VAL A 165 3.93 -3.67 24.32
CA VAL A 165 4.14 -2.23 24.54
C VAL A 165 5.25 -1.74 23.61
N VAL A 166 4.93 -0.82 22.69
CA VAL A 166 5.86 -0.37 21.65
C VAL A 166 6.09 1.12 21.75
N SER A 167 7.36 1.51 21.71
CA SER A 167 7.78 2.92 21.73
C SER A 167 9.01 3.12 20.85
N ASN A 168 9.15 4.33 20.28
CA ASN A 168 10.27 4.70 19.42
C ASN A 168 10.50 3.73 18.24
N LEU A 169 9.43 3.19 17.66
CA LEU A 169 9.51 2.36 16.45
C LEU A 169 9.90 3.22 15.25
N SER A 170 10.93 2.81 14.52
CA SER A 170 11.38 3.46 13.29
C SER A 170 11.22 2.49 12.12
N ILE A 171 10.37 2.81 11.16
CA ILE A 171 10.19 2.01 9.94
C ILE A 171 10.83 2.79 8.79
N GLN A 172 11.93 2.27 8.26
CA GLN A 172 12.63 2.87 7.13
C GLN A 172 11.95 2.48 5.81
N PRO A 173 12.18 3.21 4.71
CA PRO A 173 11.69 2.83 3.39
C PRO A 173 12.01 1.38 3.05
N GLY A 174 10.98 0.62 2.68
CA GLY A 174 11.06 -0.81 2.39
C GLY A 174 11.02 -1.75 3.60
N GLY A 175 10.85 -1.24 4.82
CA GLY A 175 10.56 -2.05 6.01
C GLY A 175 9.06 -2.34 6.13
N SER A 176 8.70 -3.54 6.61
CA SER A 176 7.31 -3.94 6.84
C SER A 176 6.99 -4.04 8.33
N ALA A 177 5.79 -3.61 8.73
CA ALA A 177 5.34 -3.70 10.11
C ALA A 177 3.85 -4.06 10.20
N PHE A 178 3.53 -5.03 11.05
CA PHE A 178 2.17 -5.41 11.38
C PHE A 178 1.91 -5.07 12.85
N ILE A 179 1.07 -4.07 13.10
CA ILE A 179 0.90 -3.44 14.41
C ILE A 179 -0.55 -3.64 14.84
N SER A 180 -0.76 -4.53 15.82
CA SER A 180 -2.06 -4.76 16.46
C SER A 180 -2.06 -4.30 17.92
N THR A 181 -1.19 -3.34 18.26
CA THR A 181 -1.00 -2.85 19.62
C THR A 181 -0.93 -1.33 19.68
N VAL A 182 -1.01 -0.78 20.89
CA VAL A 182 -0.90 0.66 21.13
C VAL A 182 0.48 1.15 20.74
N MET A 183 0.51 2.17 19.89
CA MET A 183 1.72 2.78 19.36
C MET A 183 1.48 4.28 19.14
N GLY A 184 2.44 5.10 19.56
CA GLY A 184 2.34 6.55 19.49
C GLY A 184 1.32 7.14 20.49
N THR A 185 1.05 8.44 20.33
CA THR A 185 0.07 9.17 21.15
C THR A 185 -1.09 9.64 20.29
N PRO A 186 -2.35 9.47 20.74
CA PRO A 186 -3.50 10.12 20.11
C PRO A 186 -3.26 11.62 19.93
N HIS A 187 -3.55 12.15 18.76
CA HIS A 187 -3.23 13.53 18.40
C HIS A 187 -4.38 14.26 17.68
N THR A 188 -5.51 13.58 17.47
CA THR A 188 -6.68 14.12 16.76
C THR A 188 -7.94 13.91 17.55
N THR A 189 -8.74 14.97 17.67
CA THR A 189 -10.07 14.92 18.28
C THR A 189 -11.14 14.87 17.17
N PRO A 190 -12.22 14.10 17.36
CA PRO A 190 -13.34 14.10 16.42
C PRO A 190 -13.87 15.51 16.14
N PRO A 191 -14.16 15.88 14.88
CA PRO A 191 -14.68 17.21 14.56
C PRO A 191 -16.10 17.38 15.10
N ILE A 192 -16.44 18.59 15.54
CA ILE A 192 -17.78 18.94 15.99
C ILE A 192 -18.64 19.32 14.78
N MET A 193 -19.76 18.64 14.60
CA MET A 193 -20.63 18.84 13.44
C MET A 193 -21.61 19.99 13.63
N PRO A 194 -21.87 20.80 12.59
CA PRO A 194 -22.90 21.83 12.64
C PRO A 194 -24.27 21.26 13.06
N SER A 195 -24.97 22.01 13.92
CA SER A 195 -26.29 21.64 14.46
C SER A 195 -27.42 22.57 14.02
N SER A 196 -27.10 23.79 13.56
CA SER A 196 -28.07 24.79 13.09
C SER A 196 -27.88 25.09 11.60
N ASN A 197 -28.97 25.51 10.94
CA ASN A 197 -29.00 25.84 9.50
C ASN A 197 -28.46 24.73 8.58
N VAL A 198 -28.57 23.47 9.00
CA VAL A 198 -28.08 22.33 8.23
C VAL A 198 -29.16 21.80 7.31
N THR A 199 -28.88 21.76 6.02
CA THR A 199 -29.78 21.14 5.04
C THR A 199 -29.44 19.66 4.92
N THR A 200 -30.43 18.79 5.17
CA THR A 200 -30.27 17.35 4.95
C THR A 200 -30.69 16.98 3.54
N VAL A 201 -29.83 16.28 2.82
CA VAL A 201 -30.06 15.86 1.43
C VAL A 201 -29.90 14.36 1.28
N THR A 202 -30.52 13.84 0.23
CA THR A 202 -30.38 12.47 -0.27
C THR A 202 -30.11 12.52 -1.79
N GLY A 203 -29.82 11.38 -2.40
CA GLY A 203 -29.54 11.29 -3.85
C GLY A 203 -28.12 11.75 -4.20
N THR A 204 -27.90 12.12 -5.46
CA THR A 204 -26.57 12.44 -5.98
C THR A 204 -26.32 13.95 -6.02
N TRP A 205 -25.19 14.35 -5.44
CA TRP A 205 -24.73 15.73 -5.35
C TRP A 205 -23.27 15.86 -5.80
N SER A 206 -22.92 17.02 -6.32
CA SER A 206 -21.53 17.42 -6.60
C SER A 206 -21.21 18.71 -5.86
N ALA A 207 -20.16 18.69 -5.03
CA ALA A 207 -19.55 19.89 -4.50
C ALA A 207 -18.60 20.46 -5.55
N VAL A 208 -18.85 21.69 -5.99
CA VAL A 208 -18.07 22.38 -7.03
C VAL A 208 -17.62 23.75 -6.53
N MET A 209 -16.44 24.19 -6.97
CA MET A 209 -16.00 25.56 -6.75
C MET A 209 -16.78 26.50 -7.68
N SER A 210 -17.55 27.44 -7.11
CA SER A 210 -18.31 28.43 -7.88
C SER A 210 -18.31 29.76 -7.15
N GLY A 211 -17.75 30.80 -7.77
CA GLY A 211 -17.70 32.14 -7.19
C GLY A 211 -16.82 32.22 -5.93
N GLY A 212 -15.72 31.46 -5.87
CA GLY A 212 -14.78 31.46 -4.75
C GLY A 212 -15.23 30.69 -3.51
N LYS A 213 -16.35 29.96 -3.59
CA LYS A 213 -16.87 29.11 -2.51
C LYS A 213 -17.36 27.76 -3.04
N THR A 214 -17.49 26.79 -2.15
CA THR A 214 -18.10 25.49 -2.46
C THR A 214 -19.62 25.63 -2.56
N VAL A 215 -20.18 25.17 -3.68
CA VAL A 215 -21.64 25.06 -3.91
C VAL A 215 -21.96 23.60 -4.20
N TYR A 216 -23.03 23.09 -3.60
CA TYR A 216 -23.52 21.72 -3.81
C TYR A 216 -24.59 21.73 -4.90
N VAL A 217 -24.40 20.94 -5.95
CA VAL A 217 -25.31 20.86 -7.10
C VAL A 217 -25.91 19.46 -7.16
N SER A 218 -27.23 19.34 -7.13
CA SER A 218 -27.90 18.05 -7.29
C SER A 218 -27.84 17.58 -8.75
N GLY A 219 -28.07 16.29 -9.00
CA GLY A 219 -28.25 15.76 -10.36
C GLY A 219 -29.42 16.41 -11.14
N THR A 220 -30.35 17.08 -10.46
CA THR A 220 -31.47 17.83 -11.07
C THR A 220 -31.17 19.33 -11.25
N GLY A 221 -29.97 19.79 -10.88
CA GLY A 221 -29.53 21.18 -11.02
C GLY A 221 -29.89 22.10 -9.85
N ALA A 222 -30.46 21.57 -8.76
CA ALA A 222 -30.69 22.35 -7.54
C ALA A 222 -29.34 22.73 -6.90
N LYS A 223 -29.25 23.95 -6.35
CA LYS A 223 -28.01 24.45 -5.74
C LYS A 223 -28.22 24.74 -4.26
N LEU A 224 -27.29 24.27 -3.43
CA LEU A 224 -27.25 24.49 -1.99
C LEU A 224 -25.86 24.98 -1.57
N GLU A 225 -25.80 25.57 -0.38
CA GLU A 225 -24.56 25.97 0.27
C GLU A 225 -24.38 25.18 1.58
N ALA A 226 -23.16 25.18 2.10
CA ALA A 226 -22.86 24.57 3.41
C ALA A 226 -23.59 25.30 4.55
N PRO A 227 -23.85 24.65 5.70
CA PRO A 227 -23.54 23.26 6.03
C PRO A 227 -24.58 22.26 5.52
N LEU A 228 -24.10 21.08 5.11
CA LEU A 228 -24.92 20.02 4.52
C LEU A 228 -24.80 18.73 5.35
N ARG A 229 -25.90 18.00 5.45
CA ARG A 229 -25.98 16.62 5.94
C ARG A 229 -26.33 15.71 4.79
N LEU A 230 -25.59 14.63 4.64
CA LEU A 230 -25.87 13.61 3.64
C LEU A 230 -26.51 12.41 4.35
N ASN A 231 -27.80 12.17 4.13
CA ASN A 231 -28.53 11.03 4.67
C ASN A 231 -28.56 9.90 3.64
N GLY A 232 -27.47 9.14 3.58
CA GLY A 232 -27.17 8.27 2.44
C GLY A 232 -27.01 9.06 1.13
N GLY A 233 -26.92 8.36 0.01
CA GLY A 233 -26.71 8.99 -1.31
C GLY A 233 -25.25 9.24 -1.63
N THR A 234 -24.98 10.00 -2.70
CA THR A 234 -23.64 10.13 -3.29
C THR A 234 -23.20 11.58 -3.33
N LEU A 235 -21.96 11.85 -2.93
CA LEU A 235 -21.34 13.17 -3.02
C LEU A 235 -20.00 13.10 -3.76
N TYR A 236 -19.92 13.80 -4.89
CA TYR A 236 -18.68 14.01 -5.63
C TYR A 236 -18.04 15.34 -5.21
N ILE A 237 -16.78 15.32 -4.78
CA ILE A 237 -16.04 16.53 -4.40
C ILE A 237 -15.08 16.86 -5.53
N MET A 238 -15.44 17.87 -6.31
CA MET A 238 -14.73 18.25 -7.53
C MET A 238 -13.53 19.14 -7.24
N SER A 239 -12.70 19.36 -8.27
CA SER A 239 -11.52 20.21 -8.17
C SER A 239 -11.83 21.61 -7.61
N GLY A 240 -11.02 22.04 -6.65
CA GLY A 240 -11.17 23.31 -5.94
C GLY A 240 -12.25 23.33 -4.86
N ALA A 241 -13.17 22.35 -4.83
CA ALA A 241 -14.21 22.32 -3.81
C ALA A 241 -13.66 21.85 -2.46
N VAL A 242 -14.03 22.55 -1.39
CA VAL A 242 -13.75 22.17 -0.01
C VAL A 242 -15.08 21.87 0.68
N VAL A 243 -15.32 20.61 1.01
CA VAL A 243 -16.48 20.17 1.79
C VAL A 243 -16.05 20.12 3.25
N SER A 244 -16.55 21.07 4.04
CA SER A 244 -16.23 21.19 5.46
C SER A 244 -17.46 20.98 6.34
N GLY A 245 -17.32 20.24 7.45
CA GLY A 245 -18.41 20.06 8.41
C GLY A 245 -19.57 19.23 7.86
N LEU A 246 -19.29 18.29 6.95
CA LEU A 246 -20.27 17.32 6.45
C LEU A 246 -20.49 16.22 7.48
N LEU A 247 -21.75 16.00 7.86
CA LEU A 247 -22.14 14.74 8.51
C LEU A 247 -22.81 13.86 7.46
N ALA A 248 -22.12 12.78 7.09
CA ALA A 248 -22.61 11.76 6.19
C ALA A 248 -22.92 10.49 6.99
N SER A 249 -24.19 10.14 7.08
CA SER A 249 -24.66 8.98 7.83
C SER A 249 -26.02 8.53 7.31
N GLY A 250 -26.54 7.41 7.81
CA GLY A 250 -27.83 6.85 7.37
C GLY A 250 -27.73 6.17 6.00
N GLY A 251 -28.27 4.96 5.89
CA GLY A 251 -27.99 4.11 4.73
C GLY A 251 -26.48 3.89 4.56
N TYR A 252 -26.00 4.02 3.31
CA TYR A 252 -24.59 3.91 2.95
C TYR A 252 -24.16 5.12 2.09
N PRO A 253 -23.74 6.23 2.69
CA PRO A 253 -23.28 7.38 1.93
C PRO A 253 -22.04 7.02 1.12
N THR A 254 -21.95 7.49 -0.11
CA THR A 254 -20.80 7.31 -0.99
C THR A 254 -20.16 8.66 -1.27
N ILE A 255 -18.87 8.80 -0.97
CA ILE A 255 -18.13 10.04 -1.15
C ILE A 255 -16.93 9.79 -2.05
N SER A 256 -16.80 10.55 -3.13
CA SER A 256 -15.61 10.51 -3.99
C SER A 256 -14.91 11.85 -3.98
N VAL A 257 -13.66 11.87 -3.55
CA VAL A 257 -12.81 13.06 -3.53
C VAL A 257 -11.92 13.04 -4.77
N TYR A 258 -12.23 13.88 -5.74
CA TYR A 258 -11.46 13.98 -6.99
C TYR A 258 -10.23 14.87 -6.86
N ASN A 259 -9.41 14.90 -7.90
CA ASN A 259 -8.21 15.72 -7.99
C ASN A 259 -8.49 17.18 -7.63
N GLY A 260 -7.77 17.70 -6.63
CA GLY A 260 -7.93 19.07 -6.14
C GLY A 260 -9.18 19.31 -5.27
N GLY A 261 -10.00 18.28 -5.02
CA GLY A 261 -11.10 18.31 -4.05
C GLY A 261 -10.61 18.02 -2.63
N THR A 262 -11.32 18.55 -1.62
CA THR A 262 -10.98 18.34 -0.20
C THR A 262 -12.21 18.01 0.64
N LEU A 263 -12.11 16.95 1.45
CA LEU A 263 -13.04 16.65 2.55
C LEU A 263 -12.38 17.02 3.89
N LEU A 264 -12.97 17.99 4.60
CA LEU A 264 -12.37 18.65 5.75
C LEU A 264 -13.28 18.57 6.98
N ASN A 265 -12.75 18.26 8.16
CA ASN A 265 -13.44 18.37 9.44
C ASN A 265 -14.87 17.78 9.41
N SER A 266 -15.01 16.61 8.80
CA SER A 266 -16.28 15.95 8.52
C SER A 266 -16.37 14.62 9.24
N GLN A 267 -17.59 14.12 9.41
CA GLN A 267 -17.83 12.78 9.93
C GLN A 267 -18.55 11.94 8.88
N VAL A 268 -17.99 10.78 8.57
CA VAL A 268 -18.61 9.79 7.68
C VAL A 268 -18.82 8.52 8.50
N HIS A 269 -20.02 7.95 8.41
CA HIS A 269 -20.39 6.74 9.15
C HIS A 269 -20.99 5.72 8.19
N ASN A 270 -20.49 4.49 8.22
CA ASN A 270 -21.05 3.33 7.51
C ASN A 270 -21.27 3.59 6.01
N GLY A 271 -20.23 4.06 5.32
CA GLY A 271 -20.30 4.51 3.93
C GLY A 271 -18.99 4.32 3.18
N TYR A 272 -19.00 4.51 1.87
CA TYR A 272 -17.85 4.29 1.00
C TYR A 272 -17.12 5.61 0.71
N VAL A 273 -15.80 5.64 0.85
CA VAL A 273 -15.01 6.86 0.58
C VAL A 273 -13.82 6.57 -0.33
N THR A 274 -13.86 7.08 -1.56
CA THR A 274 -12.75 6.95 -2.51
C THR A 274 -12.03 8.29 -2.67
N ILE A 275 -10.71 8.28 -2.54
CA ILE A 275 -9.87 9.45 -2.75
C ILE A 275 -9.02 9.20 -3.99
N ALA A 276 -9.34 9.91 -5.06
CA ALA A 276 -8.60 9.85 -6.31
C ALA A 276 -7.26 10.59 -6.21
N SER A 277 -6.44 10.45 -7.25
CA SER A 277 -5.13 11.11 -7.32
C SER A 277 -5.24 12.63 -7.13
N GLY A 278 -4.48 13.20 -6.20
CA GLY A 278 -4.53 14.61 -5.82
C GLY A 278 -5.74 15.02 -4.97
N GLY A 279 -6.60 14.09 -4.58
CA GLY A 279 -7.65 14.30 -3.60
C GLY A 279 -7.11 14.36 -2.18
N VAL A 280 -7.81 15.08 -1.30
CA VAL A 280 -7.37 15.34 0.08
C VAL A 280 -8.49 15.08 1.09
N THR A 281 -8.16 14.37 2.16
CA THR A 281 -8.96 14.33 3.39
C THR A 281 -8.17 14.95 4.54
N SER A 282 -8.84 15.69 5.43
CA SER A 282 -8.19 16.19 6.64
C SER A 282 -9.13 16.43 7.82
N GLY A 283 -8.69 16.04 9.03
CA GLY A 283 -9.39 16.31 10.28
C GLY A 283 -10.74 15.59 10.43
N ASN A 284 -10.94 14.51 9.68
CA ASN A 284 -12.22 13.78 9.64
C ASN A 284 -12.27 12.67 10.68
N LEU A 285 -13.49 12.26 11.00
CA LEU A 285 -13.77 10.99 11.67
C LEU A 285 -14.43 10.06 10.65
N MET A 286 -13.77 8.95 10.35
CA MET A 286 -14.30 7.89 9.49
C MET A 286 -14.62 6.70 10.37
N ASN A 287 -15.90 6.40 10.51
CA ASN A 287 -16.38 5.27 11.28
C ASN A 287 -16.96 4.21 10.36
N SER A 288 -16.26 3.08 10.26
CA SER A 288 -16.68 1.92 9.46
C SER A 288 -16.93 2.33 8.01
N ASN A 289 -15.84 2.82 7.40
CA ASN A 289 -15.86 3.24 6.01
C ASN A 289 -14.83 2.39 5.26
N PRO A 290 -15.24 1.65 4.22
CA PRO A 290 -14.29 1.15 3.23
C PRO A 290 -13.72 2.36 2.51
N MET A 291 -12.40 2.47 2.51
CA MET A 291 -11.74 3.62 1.91
C MET A 291 -10.52 3.25 1.10
N THR A 292 -10.36 3.92 -0.03
CA THR A 292 -9.19 3.76 -0.89
C THR A 292 -8.55 5.11 -1.19
N TYR A 293 -7.29 5.28 -0.78
CA TYR A 293 -6.43 6.38 -1.20
C TYR A 293 -5.60 5.94 -2.41
N SER A 294 -5.87 6.56 -3.55
CA SER A 294 -5.13 6.31 -4.81
C SER A 294 -3.74 6.94 -4.79
N SER A 295 -2.90 6.61 -5.77
CA SER A 295 -1.59 7.27 -5.94
C SER A 295 -1.73 8.79 -5.99
N GLY A 296 -0.93 9.52 -5.20
CA GLY A 296 -0.99 10.98 -5.09
C GLY A 296 -2.13 11.52 -4.22
N ALA A 297 -3.01 10.67 -3.68
CA ALA A 297 -3.99 11.07 -2.68
C ALA A 297 -3.33 11.29 -1.31
N SER A 298 -3.92 12.14 -0.48
CA SER A 298 -3.40 12.38 0.88
C SER A 298 -4.49 12.46 1.95
N SER A 299 -4.16 11.91 3.12
CA SER A 299 -4.94 12.03 4.36
C SER A 299 -4.10 12.77 5.40
N VAL A 300 -4.70 13.72 6.12
CA VAL A 300 -4.00 14.48 7.18
C VAL A 300 -4.85 14.61 8.43
N ASN A 301 -4.41 14.03 9.55
CA ASN A 301 -5.10 14.09 10.84
C ASN A 301 -6.50 13.46 10.82
N ASP A 302 -6.71 12.42 10.03
CA ASP A 302 -7.97 11.67 10.03
C ASP A 302 -7.96 10.58 11.11
N ILE A 303 -9.13 10.37 11.70
CA ILE A 303 -9.40 9.30 12.66
C ILE A 303 -10.12 8.17 11.91
N PHE A 304 -9.56 6.98 11.98
CA PHE A 304 -10.15 5.75 11.46
C PHE A 304 -10.56 4.88 12.63
N LEU A 305 -11.84 4.53 12.68
CA LEU A 305 -12.38 3.64 13.68
C LEU A 305 -13.47 2.75 13.10
N ASN A 306 -13.73 1.63 13.75
CA ASN A 306 -14.75 0.68 13.34
C ASN A 306 -15.61 0.30 14.54
N SER A 307 -16.65 1.11 14.78
CA SER A 307 -17.56 0.92 15.90
C SER A 307 -19.00 0.82 15.43
N GLY A 308 -19.64 -0.31 15.75
CA GLY A 308 -21.06 -0.52 15.55
C GLY A 308 -21.48 -1.00 14.16
N TYR A 309 -20.54 -1.31 13.25
CA TYR A 309 -20.83 -1.78 11.88
C TYR A 309 -19.86 -2.90 11.44
N GLY A 310 -19.76 -3.16 10.12
CA GLY A 310 -18.92 -4.19 9.52
C GLY A 310 -17.42 -3.85 9.54
N ALA A 311 -16.56 -4.86 9.39
CA ALA A 311 -15.09 -4.72 9.45
C ALA A 311 -14.50 -4.11 8.17
N ASP A 312 -14.69 -2.81 7.98
CA ASP A 312 -14.25 -2.09 6.78
C ASP A 312 -12.80 -1.65 6.81
N THR A 313 -12.11 -1.79 5.68
CA THR A 313 -10.67 -1.53 5.56
C THR A 313 -10.37 -0.18 4.93
N VAL A 314 -9.37 0.51 5.49
CA VAL A 314 -8.75 1.70 4.89
C VAL A 314 -7.49 1.27 4.16
N THR A 315 -7.43 1.49 2.85
CA THR A 315 -6.29 1.10 2.01
C THR A 315 -5.60 2.34 1.44
N ALA A 316 -4.32 2.49 1.71
CA ALA A 316 -3.42 3.41 1.03
C ALA A 316 -2.66 2.66 -0.06
N LEU A 317 -2.92 2.99 -1.32
CA LEU A 317 -2.25 2.41 -2.47
C LEU A 317 -0.87 3.05 -2.67
N ASN A 318 -0.04 2.42 -3.50
CA ASN A 318 1.26 2.94 -3.90
C ASN A 318 1.16 4.42 -4.33
N GLY A 319 2.05 5.28 -3.79
CA GLY A 319 2.03 6.73 -4.02
C GLY A 319 1.06 7.54 -3.15
N ALA A 320 0.17 6.91 -2.38
CA ALA A 320 -0.67 7.61 -1.41
C ALA A 320 0.12 8.03 -0.16
N THR A 321 -0.31 9.09 0.52
CA THR A 321 0.34 9.59 1.75
C THR A 321 -0.64 9.74 2.90
N LEU A 322 -0.42 9.03 4.00
CA LEU A 322 -1.20 9.15 5.24
C LEU A 322 -0.36 9.84 6.30
N ILE A 323 -0.85 10.97 6.79
CA ILE A 323 -0.12 11.84 7.70
C ILE A 323 -0.89 11.94 8.99
N ASN A 324 -0.22 11.60 10.09
CA ASN A 324 -0.83 11.64 11.41
C ASN A 324 -2.20 10.91 11.42
N PRO A 325 -2.32 9.67 10.90
CA PRO A 325 -3.57 8.94 11.05
C PRO A 325 -3.70 8.44 12.49
N GLN A 326 -4.91 8.54 13.03
CA GLN A 326 -5.26 7.91 14.30
C GLN A 326 -6.14 6.69 14.03
N ILE A 327 -5.65 5.51 14.39
CA ILE A 327 -6.26 4.22 14.09
C ILE A 327 -6.75 3.60 15.38
N SER A 328 -8.03 3.32 15.47
CA SER A 328 -8.68 2.95 16.72
C SER A 328 -9.77 1.90 16.50
N GLU A 329 -10.17 1.23 17.58
CA GLU A 329 -11.41 0.44 17.68
C GLU A 329 -11.71 -0.41 16.43
N GLY A 330 -10.99 -1.51 16.23
CA GLY A 330 -11.31 -2.48 15.19
C GLY A 330 -11.00 -2.04 13.76
N ALA A 331 -10.52 -0.81 13.51
CA ALA A 331 -10.18 -0.35 12.16
C ALA A 331 -8.89 -1.01 11.64
N PRO A 332 -8.96 -1.79 10.53
CA PRO A 332 -7.79 -2.21 9.79
C PRO A 332 -7.38 -1.12 8.78
N VAL A 333 -6.13 -0.66 8.90
CA VAL A 333 -5.48 0.22 7.92
C VAL A 333 -4.34 -0.51 7.25
N VAL A 334 -4.36 -0.54 5.92
CA VAL A 334 -3.35 -1.15 5.07
C VAL A 334 -2.60 -0.06 4.31
N VAL A 335 -1.30 0.00 4.52
CA VAL A 335 -0.37 0.86 3.78
C VAL A 335 0.40 -0.02 2.82
N SER A 336 0.07 0.08 1.54
CA SER A 336 0.67 -0.74 0.49
C SER A 336 2.13 -0.38 0.26
N SER A 337 2.85 -1.30 -0.39
CA SER A 337 4.17 -1.05 -0.99
C SER A 337 4.22 0.31 -1.71
N GLY A 338 5.18 1.16 -1.33
CA GLY A 338 5.39 2.52 -1.84
C GLY A 338 4.31 3.55 -1.51
N ALA A 339 3.35 3.25 -0.65
CA ALA A 339 2.57 4.25 0.06
C ALA A 339 3.39 4.80 1.24
N THR A 340 3.16 6.04 1.62
CA THR A 340 3.81 6.68 2.77
C THR A 340 2.83 6.76 3.94
N ILE A 341 3.30 6.41 5.13
CA ILE A 341 2.62 6.73 6.38
C ILE A 341 3.58 7.45 7.33
N ILE A 342 3.11 8.50 8.01
CA ILE A 342 3.93 9.37 8.85
C ILE A 342 3.24 9.57 10.19
N ASN A 343 3.99 9.35 11.28
CA ASN A 343 3.52 9.48 12.66
C ASN A 343 2.14 8.84 12.93
N PRO A 344 1.89 7.59 12.53
CA PRO A 344 0.65 6.92 12.89
C PRO A 344 0.52 6.82 14.41
N ALA A 345 -0.70 6.99 14.91
CA ALA A 345 -1.06 6.60 16.27
C ALA A 345 -2.05 5.43 16.19
N VAL A 346 -1.69 4.31 16.79
CA VAL A 346 -2.57 3.14 16.93
C VAL A 346 -3.02 3.08 18.37
N THR A 347 -4.32 3.13 18.61
CA THR A 347 -4.91 3.01 19.95
C THR A 347 -5.52 1.62 20.14
N SER A 348 -6.13 1.38 21.30
CA SER A 348 -6.69 0.07 21.64
C SER A 348 -7.65 -0.44 20.55
N GLY A 349 -7.40 -1.67 20.09
CA GLY A 349 -8.20 -2.33 19.06
C GLY A 349 -7.89 -1.91 17.62
N GLY A 350 -7.11 -0.86 17.38
CA GLY A 350 -6.68 -0.47 16.03
C GLY A 350 -5.68 -1.47 15.43
N GLN A 351 -5.67 -1.59 14.09
CA GLN A 351 -4.75 -2.46 13.36
C GLN A 351 -4.11 -1.70 12.20
N LEU A 352 -2.78 -1.74 12.11
CA LEU A 352 -2.00 -1.10 11.05
C LEU A 352 -1.05 -2.10 10.40
N SER A 353 -1.21 -2.32 9.11
CA SER A 353 -0.32 -3.15 8.29
C SER A 353 0.43 -2.27 7.30
N ILE A 354 1.75 -2.20 7.44
CA ILE A 354 2.64 -1.47 6.54
C ILE A 354 3.43 -2.50 5.74
N TYR A 355 3.24 -2.50 4.42
CA TYR A 355 3.96 -3.36 3.50
C TYR A 355 5.15 -2.60 2.91
N GLY A 356 6.35 -3.03 3.26
CA GLY A 356 7.62 -2.46 2.84
C GLY A 356 8.10 -2.89 1.45
N GLY A 357 7.20 -3.04 0.49
CA GLY A 357 7.64 -3.10 -0.90
C GLY A 357 8.02 -1.69 -1.38
N THR A 358 9.01 -1.59 -2.26
CA THR A 358 9.48 -0.30 -2.78
C THR A 358 9.17 -0.19 -4.27
N ALA A 359 8.30 0.76 -4.58
CA ALA A 359 8.44 1.59 -5.77
C ALA A 359 7.90 2.97 -5.38
N THR A 360 8.74 3.74 -4.67
CA THR A 360 8.59 5.20 -4.61
C THR A 360 9.01 5.78 -5.97
N THR A 361 8.70 7.04 -6.26
CA THR A 361 9.07 7.75 -7.50
C THR A 361 10.59 7.89 -7.63
N CYS A 362 11.28 7.01 -8.36
CA CYS A 362 12.75 6.94 -8.32
C CYS A 362 13.37 6.76 -9.69
N PHE A 363 14.63 7.19 -9.79
CA PHE A 363 15.54 6.76 -10.86
C PHE A 363 16.21 5.44 -10.49
N LEU A 364 16.51 4.61 -11.49
CA LEU A 364 17.40 3.47 -11.29
C LEU A 364 18.85 3.83 -11.64
N SER A 365 19.81 3.01 -11.20
CA SER A 365 21.22 3.14 -11.58
C SER A 365 21.37 3.29 -13.10
N GLY A 366 22.26 4.20 -13.50
CA GLY A 366 22.52 4.51 -14.91
C GLY A 366 21.70 5.67 -15.48
N ALA A 367 20.66 6.15 -14.78
CA ALA A 367 20.01 7.41 -15.14
C ALA A 367 21.01 8.57 -15.02
N ARG A 368 21.07 9.45 -16.02
CA ARG A 368 22.04 10.55 -16.10
C ARG A 368 21.35 11.90 -15.96
N ILE A 369 21.51 12.53 -14.80
CA ILE A 369 20.92 13.83 -14.47
C ILE A 369 21.76 14.96 -15.08
N GLU A 370 21.09 15.93 -15.69
CA GLU A 370 21.73 17.10 -16.29
C GLU A 370 22.34 18.02 -15.22
N THR A 371 23.64 18.29 -15.34
CA THR A 371 24.37 19.23 -14.47
C THR A 371 25.04 20.31 -15.31
N PRO A 372 25.47 21.44 -14.73
CA PRO A 372 26.18 22.48 -15.47
C PRO A 372 27.48 22.00 -16.14
N GLN A 373 28.08 20.91 -15.66
CA GLN A 373 29.30 20.30 -16.20
C GLN A 373 29.03 19.13 -17.15
N GLY A 374 27.76 18.82 -17.42
CA GLY A 374 27.32 17.71 -18.26
C GLY A 374 26.54 16.64 -17.48
N PRO A 375 26.00 15.60 -18.15
CA PRO A 375 25.13 14.63 -17.49
C PRO A 375 25.92 13.67 -16.58
N VAL A 376 25.49 13.54 -15.33
CA VAL A 376 26.11 12.73 -14.26
C VAL A 376 25.19 11.58 -13.85
N ALA A 377 25.74 10.39 -13.63
CA ALA A 377 24.97 9.22 -13.21
C ALA A 377 24.37 9.42 -11.81
N VAL A 378 23.08 9.11 -11.65
CA VAL A 378 22.31 9.38 -10.43
C VAL A 378 22.92 8.72 -9.19
N GLU A 379 23.50 7.53 -9.35
CA GLU A 379 24.16 6.78 -8.28
C GLU A 379 25.46 7.43 -7.76
N THR A 380 25.99 8.41 -8.48
CA THR A 380 27.20 9.16 -8.10
C THR A 380 26.88 10.56 -7.56
N LEU A 381 25.62 10.98 -7.60
CA LEU A 381 25.21 12.27 -7.10
C LEU A 381 25.27 12.32 -5.57
N THR A 382 25.61 13.50 -5.04
CA THR A 382 25.63 13.75 -3.60
C THR A 382 24.91 15.06 -3.28
N ALA A 383 24.37 15.16 -2.06
CA ALA A 383 23.90 16.45 -1.53
C ALA A 383 24.99 17.52 -1.66
N GLY A 384 24.59 18.76 -1.97
CA GLY A 384 25.49 19.88 -2.20
C GLY A 384 25.99 20.03 -3.65
N GLN A 385 25.80 19.04 -4.52
CA GLN A 385 26.08 19.19 -5.95
C GLN A 385 25.03 20.04 -6.66
N GLN A 386 25.41 20.67 -7.76
CA GLN A 386 24.54 21.51 -8.56
C GLN A 386 23.98 20.75 -9.77
N ILE A 387 22.68 20.92 -10.04
CA ILE A 387 22.01 20.37 -11.22
C ILE A 387 21.26 21.47 -11.97
N ILE A 388 20.87 21.16 -13.22
CA ILE A 388 19.96 22.03 -13.98
C ILE A 388 18.52 21.69 -13.62
N VAL A 389 17.77 22.72 -13.23
CA VAL A 389 16.33 22.66 -12.91
C VAL A 389 15.60 23.64 -13.83
N TYR A 390 14.47 23.23 -14.37
CA TYR A 390 13.66 24.05 -15.28
C TYR A 390 12.55 24.73 -14.50
N ARG A 391 12.53 26.07 -14.54
CA ARG A 391 11.52 26.94 -13.93
C ARG A 391 10.90 27.78 -15.03
N ASP A 392 9.58 27.71 -15.21
CA ASP A 392 8.87 28.43 -16.28
C ASP A 392 9.53 28.23 -17.67
N GLU A 393 9.96 27.00 -17.96
CA GLU A 393 10.70 26.59 -19.16
C GLU A 393 12.17 27.07 -19.28
N TYR A 394 12.67 27.87 -18.33
CA TYR A 394 14.06 28.34 -18.32
C TYR A 394 14.97 27.46 -17.44
N PRO A 395 16.19 27.11 -17.90
CA PRO A 395 17.15 26.38 -17.08
C PRO A 395 17.75 27.27 -15.98
N CYS A 396 17.78 26.77 -14.76
CA CYS A 396 18.37 27.38 -13.57
C CYS A 396 19.32 26.38 -12.91
N ILE A 397 20.33 26.89 -12.21
CA ILE A 397 21.25 26.05 -11.43
C ILE A 397 20.75 26.02 -9.99
N GLU A 398 20.39 24.84 -9.49
CA GLU A 398 20.00 24.63 -8.10
C GLU A 398 20.85 23.54 -7.44
N THR A 399 20.93 23.56 -6.12
CA THR A 399 21.71 22.61 -5.33
C THR A 399 20.83 21.45 -4.87
N ILE A 400 21.34 20.23 -5.03
CA ILE A 400 20.72 19.02 -4.48
C ILE A 400 20.74 19.10 -2.95
N MET A 401 19.57 19.02 -2.33
CA MET A 401 19.42 19.01 -0.87
C MET A 401 19.72 17.62 -0.30
N ARG A 402 19.21 16.59 -0.95
CA ARG A 402 19.38 15.19 -0.51
C ARG A 402 19.40 14.26 -1.71
N VAL A 403 20.27 13.26 -1.64
CA VAL A 403 20.20 12.05 -2.47
C VAL A 403 19.97 10.89 -1.53
N SER A 404 18.93 10.09 -1.79
CA SER A 404 18.70 8.86 -1.03
C SER A 404 18.76 7.66 -1.95
N LYS A 405 19.29 6.55 -1.44
CA LYS A 405 19.39 5.27 -2.11
C LYS A 405 18.49 4.28 -1.38
N GLY A 406 17.72 3.49 -2.13
CA GLY A 406 17.01 2.33 -1.61
C GLY A 406 17.16 1.15 -2.55
N GLN A 407 16.58 0.02 -2.15
CA GLN A 407 16.54 -1.19 -2.96
C GLN A 407 15.10 -1.69 -3.06
N ALA A 408 14.75 -2.21 -4.24
CA ALA A 408 13.45 -2.77 -4.53
C ALA A 408 13.52 -4.22 -4.96
N THR A 409 12.46 -4.96 -4.61
CA THR A 409 12.24 -6.36 -4.97
C THR A 409 10.84 -6.50 -5.53
N VAL A 410 10.72 -7.19 -6.66
CA VAL A 410 9.47 -7.37 -7.40
C VAL A 410 8.61 -8.49 -6.80
N GLU A 411 7.31 -8.22 -6.62
CA GLU A 411 6.28 -9.20 -6.25
C GLU A 411 5.61 -9.79 -7.50
N ASN A 412 6.13 -10.92 -8.00
CA ASN A 412 5.70 -11.53 -9.26
C ASN A 412 4.29 -12.16 -9.28
N VAL A 413 3.54 -12.07 -8.18
CA VAL A 413 2.17 -12.59 -8.04
C VAL A 413 1.10 -11.55 -8.37
N ARG A 414 1.48 -10.28 -8.55
CA ARG A 414 0.57 -9.18 -8.89
C ARG A 414 0.67 -8.78 -10.35
N GLU A 415 -0.27 -7.97 -10.82
CA GLU A 415 -0.18 -7.32 -12.13
C GLU A 415 1.05 -6.40 -12.22
N ASP A 416 1.61 -6.20 -13.42
CA ASP A 416 2.93 -5.57 -13.58
C ASP A 416 3.03 -4.16 -12.97
N ASP A 417 1.94 -3.38 -13.06
CA ASP A 417 1.82 -2.03 -12.49
C ASP A 417 1.80 -2.01 -10.96
N LEU A 418 1.53 -3.15 -10.33
CA LEU A 418 1.46 -3.35 -8.88
C LEU A 418 2.60 -4.24 -8.34
N ALA A 419 3.29 -4.97 -9.22
CA ALA A 419 4.36 -5.90 -8.89
C ALA A 419 5.69 -5.22 -8.52
N GLY A 420 5.82 -3.91 -8.78
CA GLY A 420 7.05 -3.15 -8.50
C GLY A 420 8.13 -3.28 -9.58
N TYR A 421 7.78 -3.72 -10.80
CA TYR A 421 8.72 -3.66 -11.91
C TYR A 421 9.07 -2.21 -12.27
N PRO A 422 10.34 -1.92 -12.61
CA PRO A 422 10.67 -0.62 -13.16
C PRO A 422 10.16 -0.49 -14.59
N VAL A 423 9.91 0.74 -15.02
CA VAL A 423 9.56 1.09 -16.40
C VAL A 423 10.84 1.50 -17.13
N ARG A 424 11.12 0.81 -18.24
CA ARG A 424 12.15 1.19 -19.20
C ARG A 424 11.55 2.07 -20.28
N ILE A 425 12.10 3.26 -20.44
CA ILE A 425 11.86 4.18 -21.56
C ILE A 425 13.06 4.03 -22.49
N CYS A 426 12.85 3.42 -23.65
CA CYS A 426 13.94 3.09 -24.58
C CYS A 426 14.55 4.34 -25.20
N ALA A 427 15.83 4.29 -25.53
CA ALA A 427 16.49 5.34 -26.30
C ALA A 427 15.66 5.71 -27.55
N HIS A 428 15.53 7.02 -27.80
CA HIS A 428 14.83 7.60 -28.95
C HIS A 428 13.30 7.36 -29.00
N SER A 429 12.69 6.83 -27.94
CA SER A 429 11.26 6.52 -27.89
C SER A 429 10.34 7.74 -27.86
N LEU A 430 10.77 8.85 -27.24
CA LEU A 430 9.99 10.09 -27.10
C LEU A 430 10.28 11.10 -28.23
N GLY A 431 11.24 10.79 -29.10
CA GLY A 431 11.68 11.66 -30.18
C GLY A 431 13.14 11.41 -30.53
N ARG A 432 13.63 12.11 -31.57
CA ARG A 432 15.04 12.01 -31.96
C ARG A 432 15.93 12.38 -30.77
N ASP A 433 16.84 11.47 -30.41
CA ASP A 433 17.75 11.63 -29.25
C ASP A 433 17.04 11.82 -27.89
N LEU A 434 15.79 11.36 -27.74
CA LEU A 434 15.00 11.45 -26.51
C LEU A 434 14.33 10.11 -26.13
N PRO A 435 14.70 9.49 -24.99
CA PRO A 435 15.95 9.73 -24.28
C PRO A 435 17.17 9.40 -25.17
N ASP A 436 18.35 9.93 -24.84
CA ASP A 436 19.59 9.64 -25.59
C ASP A 436 20.21 8.27 -25.25
N SER A 437 19.78 7.67 -24.15
CA SER A 437 20.04 6.28 -23.76
C SER A 437 18.85 5.76 -22.95
N ASP A 438 18.65 4.45 -22.87
CA ASP A 438 17.58 3.86 -22.06
C ASP A 438 17.52 4.47 -20.66
N LEU A 439 16.34 4.95 -20.27
CA LEU A 439 16.07 5.51 -18.95
C LEU A 439 15.18 4.53 -18.19
N LEU A 440 15.64 4.06 -17.03
CA LEU A 440 14.84 3.25 -16.13
C LEU A 440 14.39 4.06 -14.91
N VAL A 441 13.10 4.00 -14.66
CA VAL A 441 12.45 4.67 -13.52
C VAL A 441 11.42 3.72 -12.91
N THR A 442 10.95 4.01 -11.70
CA THR A 442 9.82 3.28 -11.13
C THR A 442 8.50 3.68 -11.79
N ALA A 443 7.46 2.85 -11.65
CA ALA A 443 6.17 3.01 -12.34
C ALA A 443 5.45 4.34 -12.06
N GLU A 444 5.60 4.89 -10.85
CA GLU A 444 4.99 6.16 -10.47
C GLU A 444 5.85 7.39 -10.79
N HIS A 445 7.12 7.22 -11.17
CA HIS A 445 7.98 8.36 -11.47
C HIS A 445 7.42 9.15 -12.65
N CYS A 446 7.28 10.46 -12.47
CA CYS A 446 6.61 11.30 -13.43
C CYS A 446 7.56 11.88 -14.48
N LEU A 447 7.13 11.78 -15.74
CA LEU A 447 7.73 12.48 -16.88
C LEU A 447 6.93 13.77 -17.14
N TYR A 448 7.62 14.82 -17.58
CA TYR A 448 7.01 16.13 -17.82
C TYR A 448 6.68 16.33 -19.31
N PHE A 449 5.40 16.51 -19.61
CA PHE A 449 4.89 16.75 -20.96
C PHE A 449 3.87 17.89 -20.94
N ALA A 450 3.99 18.84 -21.88
CA ALA A 450 2.98 19.86 -22.15
C ALA A 450 2.39 20.55 -20.89
N GLY A 451 3.25 20.92 -19.95
CA GLY A 451 2.81 21.61 -18.72
C GLY A 451 2.36 20.70 -17.58
N GLY A 452 2.42 19.38 -17.71
CA GLY A 452 1.94 18.43 -16.70
C GLY A 452 2.90 17.25 -16.48
N PHE A 453 2.79 16.66 -15.30
CA PHE A 453 3.51 15.45 -14.94
C PHE A 453 2.63 14.21 -15.16
N ILE A 454 3.16 13.22 -15.87
CA ILE A 454 2.46 11.96 -16.18
C ILE A 454 3.28 10.81 -15.57
N PRO A 455 2.67 9.95 -14.73
CA PRO A 455 3.35 8.76 -14.23
C PRO A 455 3.80 7.83 -15.37
N ALA A 456 5.03 7.31 -15.29
CA ALA A 456 5.61 6.47 -16.34
C ALA A 456 4.75 5.25 -16.70
N ARG A 457 4.04 4.65 -15.72
CA ARG A 457 3.11 3.52 -15.97
C ARG A 457 2.08 3.84 -17.04
N MET A 458 1.61 5.09 -17.10
CA MET A 458 0.52 5.47 -17.98
C MET A 458 0.95 5.58 -19.45
N LEU A 459 2.26 5.65 -19.68
CA LEU A 459 2.88 5.74 -21.00
C LEU A 459 3.40 4.37 -21.50
N VAL A 460 3.16 3.28 -20.75
CA VAL A 460 3.65 1.94 -21.08
C VAL A 460 2.89 1.37 -22.29
N ASN A 461 3.52 1.42 -23.45
CA ASN A 461 2.99 0.86 -24.70
C ASN A 461 3.45 -0.59 -24.98
N GLY A 462 4.32 -1.15 -24.14
CA GLY A 462 4.82 -2.53 -24.26
C GLY A 462 5.89 -2.72 -25.35
N GLU A 463 6.26 -1.66 -26.07
CA GLU A 463 7.33 -1.64 -27.06
C GLU A 463 8.45 -0.70 -26.61
N SER A 464 8.33 0.59 -26.94
CA SER A 464 9.33 1.60 -26.66
C SER A 464 9.32 2.08 -25.21
N ILE A 465 8.20 1.94 -24.51
CA ILE A 465 8.08 2.12 -23.06
C ILE A 465 7.45 0.86 -22.46
N ARG A 466 8.17 0.16 -21.59
CA ARG A 466 7.75 -1.17 -21.09
C ARG A 466 8.22 -1.46 -19.68
N TYR A 467 7.48 -2.31 -18.97
CA TYR A 467 7.96 -2.90 -17.72
C TYR A 467 9.19 -3.79 -17.98
N GLU A 468 10.25 -3.56 -17.22
CA GLU A 468 11.48 -4.34 -17.31
C GLU A 468 11.38 -5.60 -16.43
N ARG A 469 10.77 -6.64 -16.99
CA ARG A 469 10.50 -7.89 -16.27
C ARG A 469 11.74 -8.73 -15.95
N ALA A 470 12.88 -8.43 -16.57
CA ALA A 470 14.15 -9.09 -16.26
C ALA A 470 14.73 -8.64 -14.91
N LEU A 471 14.41 -7.42 -14.46
CA LEU A 471 14.87 -6.90 -13.18
C LEU A 471 13.91 -7.31 -12.06
N ARG A 472 14.37 -8.25 -11.21
CA ARG A 472 13.63 -8.72 -10.02
C ARG A 472 14.04 -8.03 -8.73
N GLN A 473 15.24 -7.44 -8.74
CA GLN A 473 15.78 -6.64 -7.65
C GLN A 473 16.61 -5.52 -8.28
N TYR A 474 16.51 -4.30 -7.76
CA TYR A 474 17.23 -3.15 -8.28
C TYR A 474 17.46 -2.06 -7.23
N ASP A 475 18.54 -1.32 -7.39
CA ASP A 475 18.82 -0.12 -6.61
C ASP A 475 18.13 1.08 -7.25
N TYR A 476 17.59 1.97 -6.41
CA TYR A 476 16.92 3.18 -6.86
C TYR A 476 17.37 4.41 -6.07
N TYR A 477 17.19 5.58 -6.68
CA TYR A 477 17.71 6.86 -6.20
C TYR A 477 16.66 7.97 -6.30
N HIS A 478 16.62 8.80 -5.25
CA HIS A 478 15.85 10.03 -5.20
C HIS A 478 16.79 11.23 -5.29
N VAL A 479 16.41 12.25 -6.08
CA VAL A 479 17.11 13.53 -6.13
C VAL A 479 16.18 14.60 -5.60
N GLU A 480 16.44 15.08 -4.40
CA GLU A 480 15.60 16.07 -3.73
C GLU A 480 16.19 17.46 -3.79
N LEU A 481 15.33 18.43 -4.09
CA LEU A 481 15.63 19.86 -4.17
C LEU A 481 14.93 20.64 -3.05
N ALA A 482 15.37 21.87 -2.83
CA ALA A 482 14.75 22.76 -1.84
C ALA A 482 13.25 22.98 -2.12
N THR A 483 12.87 23.06 -3.39
CA THR A 483 11.46 22.99 -3.84
C THR A 483 11.37 21.96 -4.95
N HIS A 484 10.24 21.25 -5.04
CA HIS A 484 10.02 20.30 -6.13
C HIS A 484 10.22 21.00 -7.47
N GLY A 485 10.90 20.33 -8.40
CA GLY A 485 11.36 20.92 -9.64
C GLY A 485 11.23 19.98 -10.82
N ILE A 486 11.25 20.56 -12.02
CA ILE A 486 11.38 19.83 -13.27
C ILE A 486 12.88 19.70 -13.54
N ILE A 487 13.40 18.48 -13.63
CA ILE A 487 14.80 18.19 -13.92
C ILE A 487 14.91 17.42 -15.23
N ARG A 488 16.13 17.16 -15.70
CA ARG A 488 16.34 16.39 -16.93
C ARG A 488 17.20 15.15 -16.67
N ALA A 489 16.69 13.99 -17.05
CA ALA A 489 17.37 12.70 -16.98
C ALA A 489 17.43 12.06 -18.37
N ASN A 490 18.63 11.68 -18.84
CA ASN A 490 18.84 11.14 -20.20
C ASN A 490 18.17 12.01 -21.29
N LYS A 491 18.30 13.34 -21.14
CA LYS A 491 17.67 14.39 -21.93
C LYS A 491 16.14 14.53 -21.84
N VAL A 492 15.45 13.69 -21.07
CA VAL A 492 13.99 13.76 -20.88
C VAL A 492 13.67 14.62 -19.66
N LEU A 493 12.66 15.48 -19.75
CA LEU A 493 12.17 16.26 -18.60
C LEU A 493 11.37 15.36 -17.66
N THR A 494 11.73 15.36 -16.39
CA THR A 494 11.14 14.52 -15.34
C THR A 494 10.97 15.31 -14.04
N GLU A 495 10.36 14.69 -13.04
CA GLU A 495 10.27 15.27 -11.71
C GLU A 495 11.58 15.10 -10.91
N SER A 496 11.84 16.04 -10.00
CA SER A 496 12.68 15.78 -8.82
C SER A 496 11.86 15.06 -7.74
N TYR A 497 12.45 14.61 -6.64
CA TYR A 497 11.68 14.04 -5.55
C TYR A 497 10.82 15.10 -4.85
N LEU A 498 9.50 14.88 -4.78
CA LEU A 498 8.60 15.65 -3.92
C LEU A 498 8.54 14.98 -2.54
N ASP A 499 9.23 15.57 -1.56
CA ASP A 499 9.16 15.09 -0.19
C ASP A 499 7.80 15.41 0.47
N THR A 500 6.82 14.53 0.27
CA THR A 500 5.53 14.58 0.96
C THR A 500 5.61 14.06 2.41
N VAL A 501 6.79 13.58 2.83
CA VAL A 501 7.00 12.85 4.08
C VAL A 501 7.61 13.71 5.19
N SER A 502 8.39 14.72 4.81
CA SER A 502 9.02 15.66 5.74
C SER A 502 8.11 16.82 6.10
N ARG A 503 8.17 17.23 7.37
CA ARG A 503 7.45 18.41 7.89
C ARG A 503 8.07 19.69 7.31
N LEU A 504 7.22 20.64 6.92
CA LEU A 504 7.63 21.96 6.43
C LEU A 504 7.95 22.96 7.57
N GLY A 505 7.63 22.62 8.82
CA GLY A 505 7.94 23.42 10.02
C GLY A 505 7.10 23.01 11.25
N GLU A 506 7.41 23.58 12.42
CA GLU A 506 6.50 23.58 13.58
C GLU A 506 5.44 24.67 13.38
N GLY A 507 4.15 24.31 13.40
CA GLY A 507 3.08 25.30 13.34
C GLY A 507 3.20 26.27 14.52
N GLN A 508 3.24 27.57 14.27
CA GLN A 508 3.06 28.55 15.34
C GLN A 508 1.59 28.51 15.79
N ASN A 509 1.33 28.59 17.11
CA ASN A 509 -0.01 28.68 17.69
C ASN A 509 -0.98 27.52 17.37
N GLY A 510 -0.56 26.27 17.59
CA GLY A 510 -1.51 25.13 17.63
C GLY A 510 -2.07 24.68 16.28
N GLU A 511 -1.52 25.17 15.17
CA GLU A 511 -1.80 24.63 13.84
C GLU A 511 -1.14 23.25 13.65
N ALA A 512 -1.84 22.35 12.96
CA ALA A 512 -1.32 21.03 12.64
C ALA A 512 -0.05 21.13 11.76
N PRO A 513 0.92 20.21 11.92
CA PRO A 513 2.12 20.18 11.09
C PRO A 513 1.75 20.10 9.59
N SER A 514 2.38 20.94 8.79
CA SER A 514 2.20 20.98 7.33
C SER A 514 3.24 20.13 6.61
N TYR A 515 2.80 19.47 5.54
CA TYR A 515 3.60 18.57 4.70
C TYR A 515 3.40 18.95 3.25
N ARG A 516 4.39 18.64 2.40
CA ARG A 516 4.25 18.90 0.97
C ARG A 516 3.15 18.00 0.40
N ARG A 517 2.38 18.56 -0.52
CA ARG A 517 1.34 17.86 -1.28
C ARG A 517 1.47 18.28 -2.72
N TRP A 518 1.12 17.39 -3.64
CA TRP A 518 1.25 17.67 -5.06
C TRP A 518 0.49 18.93 -5.48
N THR A 519 -0.76 19.04 -5.04
CA THR A 519 -1.67 20.15 -5.40
C THR A 519 -1.15 21.54 -5.05
N THR A 520 -0.24 21.64 -4.07
CA THR A 520 0.27 22.92 -3.57
C THR A 520 1.77 23.11 -3.77
N HIS A 521 2.54 22.02 -3.85
CA HIS A 521 4.00 22.06 -3.88
C HIS A 521 4.58 21.39 -5.14
N GLY A 522 3.75 20.79 -6.00
CA GLY A 522 4.19 20.25 -7.28
C GLY A 522 4.73 21.36 -8.19
N ALA A 523 5.84 21.13 -8.90
CA ALA A 523 6.35 22.09 -9.89
C ALA A 523 5.40 22.26 -11.09
N ALA A 524 4.52 21.27 -11.30
CA ALA A 524 3.47 21.26 -12.30
C ALA A 524 2.33 20.33 -11.83
N PRO A 525 1.11 20.45 -12.38
CA PRO A 525 0.00 19.56 -12.04
C PRO A 525 0.29 18.11 -12.42
N LEU A 526 -0.16 17.17 -11.58
CA LEU A 526 -0.20 15.75 -11.90
C LEU A 526 -1.38 15.49 -12.84
N ARG A 527 -1.12 14.84 -13.97
CA ARG A 527 -2.10 14.59 -15.02
C ARG A 527 -2.30 13.10 -15.22
N THR A 528 -3.46 12.62 -14.79
CA THR A 528 -3.92 11.24 -14.97
C THR A 528 -5.24 11.16 -15.75
N ASP A 529 -5.73 12.31 -16.22
CA ASP A 529 -6.92 12.41 -17.06
C ASP A 529 -6.65 11.91 -18.49
N ARG A 530 -7.51 11.01 -18.96
CA ARG A 530 -7.39 10.34 -20.27
C ARG A 530 -7.22 11.33 -21.42
N ASP A 531 -8.03 12.39 -21.46
CA ASP A 531 -8.02 13.39 -22.54
C ASP A 531 -6.67 14.12 -22.68
N PHE A 532 -5.83 14.09 -21.65
CA PHE A 532 -4.46 14.62 -21.70
C PHE A 532 -3.42 13.54 -21.98
N VAL A 533 -3.55 12.37 -21.36
CA VAL A 533 -2.51 11.32 -21.43
C VAL A 533 -2.59 10.52 -22.73
N GLU A 534 -3.79 10.20 -23.21
CA GLU A 534 -3.99 9.37 -24.41
C GLU A 534 -3.37 9.98 -25.67
N PRO A 535 -3.52 11.30 -25.98
CA PRO A 535 -2.86 11.87 -27.16
C PRO A 535 -1.33 11.77 -27.11
N ILE A 536 -0.72 11.92 -25.93
CA ILE A 536 0.73 11.81 -25.75
C ILE A 536 1.18 10.36 -25.91
N TYR A 537 0.43 9.41 -25.34
CA TYR A 537 0.66 7.98 -25.51
C TYR A 537 0.63 7.59 -27.00
N ASP A 538 -0.40 8.03 -27.74
CA ASP A 538 -0.56 7.74 -29.16
C ASP A 538 0.59 8.31 -29.99
N GLU A 539 1.04 9.53 -29.68
CA GLU A 539 2.18 10.15 -30.33
C GLU A 539 3.48 9.34 -30.11
N ILE A 540 3.69 8.81 -28.91
CA ILE A 540 4.86 7.96 -28.59
C ILE A 540 4.74 6.62 -29.33
N LEU A 541 3.56 6.01 -29.34
CA LEU A 541 3.31 4.74 -30.01
C LEU A 541 3.52 4.86 -31.53
N ALA A 542 3.04 5.94 -32.15
CA ALA A 542 3.19 6.18 -33.59
C ALA A 542 4.66 6.25 -34.05
N ARG A 543 5.60 6.53 -33.14
CA ARG A 543 7.05 6.54 -33.42
C ARG A 543 7.68 5.15 -33.52
N CYS A 544 7.04 4.11 -32.99
CA CYS A 544 7.61 2.75 -32.97
C CYS A 544 7.71 2.12 -34.38
N GLY A 545 7.05 2.70 -35.39
CA GLY A 545 7.14 2.23 -36.78
C GLY A 545 6.54 0.85 -37.04
N SER A 546 5.87 0.25 -36.06
CA SER A 546 5.14 -1.01 -36.22
C SER A 546 3.80 -0.74 -36.92
N GLU A 547 3.53 -1.50 -37.99
CA GLU A 547 2.16 -1.77 -38.40
C GLU A 547 1.43 -2.29 -37.15
N ALA A 548 0.39 -1.57 -36.73
CA ALA A 548 -0.49 -1.88 -35.61
C ALA A 548 -0.33 -3.31 -35.07
N ARG A 549 0.37 -3.44 -33.93
CA ARG A 549 0.44 -4.74 -33.24
C ARG A 549 -0.98 -5.19 -32.94
N GLU A 550 -1.23 -6.46 -33.26
CA GLU A 550 -2.51 -7.19 -33.16
C GLU A 550 -3.51 -6.42 -32.32
N ASP A 551 -4.47 -5.79 -33.01
CA ASP A 551 -5.78 -5.41 -32.48
C ASP A 551 -6.14 -6.48 -31.45
N SER A 552 -5.92 -6.17 -30.17
CA SER A 552 -6.07 -7.15 -29.09
C SER A 552 -7.56 -7.31 -28.98
N ARG A 553 -8.12 -8.15 -29.86
CA ARG A 553 -9.53 -8.14 -30.25
C ARG A 553 -10.33 -8.03 -28.98
N VAL A 554 -10.91 -6.85 -28.82
CA VAL A 554 -11.62 -6.53 -27.61
C VAL A 554 -13.05 -7.00 -27.83
N GLU A 555 -13.46 -7.97 -27.03
CA GLU A 555 -14.82 -8.46 -27.04
C GLU A 555 -15.65 -7.63 -26.07
N HIS A 556 -16.89 -7.35 -26.45
CA HIS A 556 -17.87 -6.71 -25.58
C HIS A 556 -18.87 -7.71 -24.99
N GLU A 557 -18.67 -9.01 -25.24
CA GLU A 557 -19.52 -10.05 -24.69
C GLU A 557 -19.18 -10.25 -23.21
N HIS A 558 -20.16 -10.04 -22.34
CA HIS A 558 -19.96 -10.11 -20.89
C HIS A 558 -19.80 -11.54 -20.39
N ASP A 559 -20.27 -12.56 -21.15
CA ASP A 559 -20.52 -13.92 -20.64
C ASP A 559 -21.28 -13.87 -19.30
N LEU A 560 -22.29 -12.99 -19.21
CA LEU A 560 -23.06 -12.84 -17.99
C LEU A 560 -23.94 -14.07 -17.77
N HIS A 561 -23.66 -14.79 -16.70
CA HIS A 561 -24.41 -15.95 -16.24
C HIS A 561 -24.54 -15.93 -14.72
N LEU A 562 -25.40 -16.80 -14.19
CA LEU A 562 -25.54 -16.96 -12.75
C LEU A 562 -24.96 -18.31 -12.31
N LEU A 563 -24.39 -18.36 -11.11
CA LEU A 563 -24.13 -19.60 -10.39
C LEU A 563 -24.98 -19.65 -9.12
N THR A 564 -25.51 -20.82 -8.78
CA THR A 564 -26.08 -21.07 -7.45
C THR A 564 -24.96 -21.35 -6.44
N ASP A 565 -25.31 -21.41 -5.15
CA ASP A 565 -24.34 -21.75 -4.10
C ASP A 565 -23.77 -23.17 -4.23
N GLU A 566 -24.52 -24.07 -4.89
CA GLU A 566 -24.12 -25.44 -5.22
C GLU A 566 -23.30 -25.52 -6.52
N GLY A 567 -23.00 -24.37 -7.15
CA GLY A 567 -22.21 -24.28 -8.38
C GLY A 567 -22.97 -24.60 -9.66
N LEU A 568 -24.30 -24.69 -9.63
CA LEU A 568 -25.09 -24.87 -10.84
C LEU A 568 -25.06 -23.59 -11.69
N ARG A 569 -24.61 -23.72 -12.95
CA ARG A 569 -24.66 -22.63 -13.93
C ARG A 569 -26.07 -22.45 -14.49
N ILE A 570 -26.57 -21.22 -14.43
CA ILE A 570 -27.82 -20.78 -15.06
C ILE A 570 -27.46 -19.80 -16.18
N ASP A 571 -27.66 -20.26 -17.41
CA ASP A 571 -27.39 -19.47 -18.60
C ASP A 571 -28.46 -18.41 -18.87
N LEU A 572 -28.06 -17.37 -19.60
CA LEU A 572 -28.94 -16.33 -20.07
C LEU A 572 -30.07 -16.94 -20.92
N LYS A 573 -31.31 -16.75 -20.48
CA LYS A 573 -32.48 -17.24 -21.22
C LYS A 573 -32.87 -16.29 -22.34
N ARG A 574 -32.82 -14.98 -22.08
CA ARG A 574 -33.19 -13.95 -23.04
C ARG A 574 -32.50 -12.63 -22.72
N ARG A 575 -32.11 -11.91 -23.77
CA ARG A 575 -31.71 -10.50 -23.71
C ARG A 575 -32.76 -9.62 -24.36
N ALA A 576 -33.15 -8.54 -23.71
CA ALA A 576 -34.01 -7.50 -24.26
C ALA A 576 -33.36 -6.13 -24.01
N GLY A 577 -32.67 -5.61 -25.04
CA GLY A 577 -31.80 -4.44 -24.88
C GLY A 577 -30.70 -4.71 -23.86
N ASN A 578 -30.70 -3.93 -22.78
CA ASN A 578 -29.76 -4.03 -21.66
C ASN A 578 -30.25 -4.89 -20.49
N HIS A 579 -31.44 -5.51 -20.61
CA HIS A 579 -31.95 -6.43 -19.59
C HIS A 579 -31.59 -7.88 -19.93
N PHE A 580 -30.95 -8.55 -18.98
CA PHE A 580 -30.53 -9.94 -19.04
C PHE A 580 -31.46 -10.78 -18.16
N LEU A 581 -32.18 -11.73 -18.76
CA LEU A 581 -33.23 -12.50 -18.10
C LEU A 581 -32.79 -13.95 -17.88
N PHE A 582 -32.91 -14.41 -16.63
CA PHE A 582 -32.57 -15.75 -16.17
C PHE A 582 -33.80 -16.43 -15.59
N THR A 583 -33.91 -17.75 -15.72
CA THR A 583 -34.92 -18.53 -14.98
C THR A 583 -34.26 -19.19 -13.79
N LEU A 584 -34.73 -18.85 -12.59
CA LEU A 584 -34.24 -19.40 -11.34
C LEU A 584 -35.02 -20.66 -10.96
N PRO A 585 -34.32 -21.73 -10.54
CA PRO A 585 -34.95 -22.85 -9.84
C PRO A 585 -35.68 -22.38 -8.56
N PRO A 586 -36.67 -23.15 -8.07
CA PRO A 586 -37.30 -22.90 -6.77
C PRO A 586 -36.28 -22.96 -5.62
N GLY A 587 -36.52 -22.21 -4.54
CA GLY A 587 -35.70 -22.27 -3.31
C GLY A 587 -34.33 -21.61 -3.36
N ILE A 588 -33.98 -20.90 -4.44
CA ILE A 588 -32.69 -20.19 -4.53
C ILE A 588 -32.71 -18.91 -3.69
N ALA A 589 -31.97 -18.92 -2.58
CA ALA A 589 -31.82 -17.77 -1.69
C ALA A 589 -30.75 -16.75 -2.17
N ARG A 590 -29.82 -17.19 -3.01
CA ARG A 590 -28.67 -16.39 -3.45
C ARG A 590 -28.12 -16.91 -4.77
N VAL A 591 -27.60 -16.00 -5.57
CA VAL A 591 -26.83 -16.32 -6.78
C VAL A 591 -25.52 -15.54 -6.82
N ARG A 592 -24.60 -16.01 -7.66
CA ARG A 592 -23.40 -15.29 -8.08
C ARG A 592 -23.62 -14.76 -9.49
N LEU A 593 -23.50 -13.46 -9.69
CA LEU A 593 -23.40 -12.85 -11.02
C LEU A 593 -21.97 -13.03 -11.48
N VAL A 594 -21.79 -13.88 -12.49
CA VAL A 594 -20.47 -14.14 -13.07
C VAL A 594 -20.42 -13.50 -14.44
N SER A 595 -19.38 -12.71 -14.67
CA SER A 595 -19.10 -12.06 -15.94
C SER A 595 -17.60 -12.00 -16.14
N ARG A 596 -17.18 -11.78 -17.38
CA ARG A 596 -15.82 -11.35 -17.65
C ARG A 596 -15.54 -10.06 -16.90
N SER A 597 -14.33 -9.91 -16.40
CA SER A 597 -13.86 -8.65 -15.82
C SER A 597 -12.48 -8.28 -16.32
N ALA A 598 -12.22 -6.99 -16.35
CA ALA A 598 -10.94 -6.45 -16.78
C ALA A 598 -10.67 -5.11 -16.08
N ARG A 599 -9.41 -4.67 -16.10
CA ARG A 599 -9.06 -3.33 -15.65
C ARG A 599 -9.09 -2.38 -16.85
N PRO A 600 -9.71 -1.19 -16.74
CA PRO A 600 -9.70 -0.21 -17.83
C PRO A 600 -8.29 0.12 -18.35
N CYS A 601 -7.30 0.18 -17.46
CA CYS A 601 -5.88 0.35 -17.81
C CYS A 601 -5.29 -0.79 -18.66
N ASP A 602 -5.88 -1.99 -18.63
CA ASP A 602 -5.46 -3.12 -19.45
C ASP A 602 -6.20 -3.17 -20.80
N THR A 603 -7.43 -2.65 -20.88
CA THR A 603 -8.30 -2.88 -22.05
C THR A 603 -8.41 -1.68 -22.97
N TYR A 604 -8.50 -0.47 -22.43
CA TYR A 604 -8.41 0.75 -23.23
C TYR A 604 -6.94 1.07 -23.53
N GLY A 605 -6.08 0.94 -22.52
CA GLY A 605 -4.66 1.20 -22.60
C GLY A 605 -4.12 1.79 -21.31
N SER A 606 -2.81 1.77 -21.15
CA SER A 606 -2.14 2.22 -19.92
C SER A 606 -2.42 3.69 -19.59
N PHE A 607 -2.78 4.50 -20.59
CA PHE A 607 -3.14 5.91 -20.45
C PHE A 607 -4.42 6.16 -19.64
N VAL A 608 -5.14 5.10 -19.23
CA VAL A 608 -6.26 5.16 -18.29
C VAL A 608 -5.77 4.80 -16.88
N ASP A 609 -5.99 5.67 -15.89
CA ASP A 609 -5.54 5.45 -14.51
C ASP A 609 -6.49 4.56 -13.67
N ASP A 610 -7.68 4.26 -14.18
CA ASP A 610 -8.60 3.36 -13.48
C ASP A 610 -8.06 1.92 -13.51
N ARG A 611 -7.54 1.51 -12.36
CA ARG A 611 -6.94 0.20 -12.09
C ARG A 611 -7.92 -0.80 -11.45
N ARG A 612 -9.19 -0.42 -11.25
CA ARG A 612 -10.21 -1.32 -10.69
C ARG A 612 -10.49 -2.46 -11.65
N ARG A 613 -10.74 -3.66 -11.13
CA ARG A 613 -11.18 -4.81 -11.93
C ARG A 613 -12.70 -4.77 -12.04
N LEU A 614 -13.21 -4.41 -13.22
CA LEU A 614 -14.62 -4.15 -13.47
C LEU A 614 -15.24 -5.26 -14.33
N GLY A 615 -16.36 -5.82 -13.89
CA GLY A 615 -17.17 -6.81 -14.59
C GLY A 615 -18.27 -6.14 -15.42
N VAL A 616 -19.46 -6.03 -14.83
CA VAL A 616 -20.63 -5.33 -15.39
C VAL A 616 -21.16 -4.29 -14.41
N LEU A 617 -21.62 -3.16 -14.93
CA LEU A 617 -22.29 -2.11 -14.16
C LEU A 617 -23.78 -2.45 -14.10
N VAL A 618 -24.27 -2.77 -12.92
CA VAL A 618 -25.64 -3.24 -12.74
C VAL A 618 -26.51 -2.12 -12.18
N GLY A 619 -27.60 -1.81 -12.88
CA GLY A 619 -28.65 -0.88 -12.43
C GLY A 619 -29.78 -1.62 -11.72
N GLU A 620 -30.99 -1.56 -12.28
CA GLU A 620 -32.16 -2.23 -11.73
C GLU A 620 -32.03 -3.76 -11.78
N VAL A 621 -32.46 -4.43 -10.70
CA VAL A 621 -32.64 -5.88 -10.66
C VAL A 621 -34.08 -6.18 -10.25
N THR A 622 -34.79 -6.99 -11.04
CA THR A 622 -36.20 -7.29 -10.86
C THR A 622 -36.43 -8.80 -10.86
N LEU A 623 -37.06 -9.32 -9.81
CA LEU A 623 -37.50 -10.71 -9.70
C LEU A 623 -38.99 -10.80 -10.04
N TYR A 624 -39.32 -11.47 -11.15
CA TYR A 624 -40.69 -11.77 -11.57
C TYR A 624 -41.13 -13.13 -11.07
N ARG A 625 -42.29 -13.15 -10.43
CA ARG A 625 -42.98 -14.35 -9.93
C ARG A 625 -44.36 -14.46 -10.54
N SER A 626 -45.05 -15.55 -10.26
CA SER A 626 -46.43 -15.77 -10.72
C SER A 626 -47.42 -14.75 -10.14
N ASP A 627 -47.11 -14.17 -8.98
CA ASP A 627 -47.97 -13.26 -8.23
C ASP A 627 -47.58 -11.78 -8.39
N ALA A 628 -46.29 -11.45 -8.45
CA ALA A 628 -45.81 -10.07 -8.55
C ALA A 628 -44.39 -9.92 -9.15
N ALA A 629 -44.02 -8.66 -9.42
CA ALA A 629 -42.65 -8.26 -9.69
C ALA A 629 -42.05 -7.59 -8.44
N HIS A 630 -40.87 -8.04 -8.02
CA HIS A 630 -40.16 -7.54 -6.84
C HIS A 630 -38.84 -6.90 -7.26
N ALA A 631 -38.57 -5.70 -6.79
CA ALA A 631 -37.26 -5.09 -6.98
C ALA A 631 -36.26 -5.68 -5.97
N ILE A 632 -35.13 -6.20 -6.46
CA ILE A 632 -33.99 -6.56 -5.62
C ILE A 632 -33.05 -5.37 -5.60
N ARG A 633 -32.78 -4.87 -4.39
CA ARG A 633 -31.98 -3.66 -4.20
C ARG A 633 -30.76 -3.87 -3.31
N SER A 634 -30.52 -5.09 -2.85
CA SER A 634 -29.42 -5.44 -1.95
C SER A 634 -28.05 -4.99 -2.48
N HIS A 635 -27.83 -4.98 -3.79
CA HIS A 635 -26.61 -4.45 -4.42
C HIS A 635 -26.48 -2.92 -4.37
N LEU A 636 -27.59 -2.18 -4.34
CA LEU A 636 -27.61 -0.71 -4.30
C LEU A 636 -27.75 -0.14 -2.90
N ASP A 637 -28.41 -0.86 -2.01
CA ASP A 637 -28.69 -0.38 -0.66
C ASP A 637 -27.50 -0.65 0.28
N GLY A 638 -26.29 -0.80 -0.28
CA GLY A 638 -24.98 -0.65 0.36
C GLY A 638 -24.50 -1.76 1.30
N ALA A 639 -25.13 -2.94 1.29
CA ALA A 639 -24.55 -4.09 1.96
C ALA A 639 -23.13 -4.39 1.43
N ASP A 640 -22.21 -4.78 2.33
CA ASP A 640 -20.94 -5.40 1.98
C ASP A 640 -21.22 -6.76 1.32
N LEU A 641 -21.44 -6.72 0.00
CA LEU A 641 -21.71 -7.89 -0.81
C LEU A 641 -20.42 -8.28 -1.53
N PRO A 642 -19.90 -9.49 -1.30
CA PRO A 642 -18.67 -9.93 -1.94
C PRO A 642 -18.77 -9.82 -3.47
N GLY A 643 -17.76 -9.20 -4.08
CA GLY A 643 -17.63 -9.07 -5.53
C GLY A 643 -18.37 -7.89 -6.17
N TRP A 644 -18.84 -6.94 -5.36
CA TRP A 644 -19.32 -5.63 -5.79
C TRP A 644 -18.31 -4.54 -5.42
N ASP A 645 -18.20 -3.50 -6.25
CA ASP A 645 -17.31 -2.36 -6.03
C ASP A 645 -17.77 -1.49 -4.85
N GLU A 646 -16.92 -0.60 -4.33
CA GLU A 646 -17.25 0.26 -3.19
C GLU A 646 -18.30 1.34 -3.56
N GLY A 647 -19.51 1.22 -3.02
CA GLY A 647 -20.59 2.20 -3.14
C GLY A 647 -21.33 2.19 -4.49
N PRO A 648 -22.65 2.45 -4.51
CA PRO A 648 -23.40 2.62 -5.73
C PRO A 648 -23.13 4.00 -6.37
N GLU A 649 -22.80 4.03 -7.66
CA GLU A 649 -22.78 5.24 -8.47
C GLU A 649 -24.20 5.46 -9.06
N GLN A 650 -24.91 6.54 -8.70
CA GLN A 650 -26.17 6.94 -9.36
C GLN A 650 -27.25 5.83 -9.53
N GLY A 651 -27.42 4.95 -8.53
CA GLY A 651 -28.40 3.84 -8.62
C GLY A 651 -27.94 2.65 -9.45
N CYS A 652 -26.63 2.54 -9.71
CA CYS A 652 -25.99 1.36 -10.25
C CYS A 652 -24.70 1.04 -9.49
N ARG A 653 -24.15 -0.16 -9.67
CA ARG A 653 -22.93 -0.60 -8.97
C ARG A 653 -22.14 -1.55 -9.84
N TRP A 654 -20.83 -1.35 -9.92
CA TRP A 654 -19.93 -2.25 -10.65
C TRP A 654 -19.80 -3.58 -9.90
N THR A 655 -19.77 -4.68 -10.63
CA THR A 655 -19.26 -5.96 -10.13
C THR A 655 -17.76 -6.07 -10.39
N SER A 656 -17.07 -6.96 -9.68
CA SER A 656 -15.66 -7.32 -9.96
C SER A 656 -15.52 -8.52 -10.91
N GLY A 657 -16.63 -8.99 -11.48
CA GLY A 657 -16.73 -10.19 -12.33
C GLY A 657 -17.32 -11.42 -11.61
N TYR A 658 -17.41 -11.40 -10.28
CA TYR A 658 -17.98 -12.51 -9.49
C TYR A 658 -18.72 -11.97 -8.27
N ALA A 659 -19.96 -11.52 -8.46
CA ALA A 659 -20.69 -10.72 -7.46
C ALA A 659 -21.81 -11.50 -6.77
N THR A 660 -21.94 -11.33 -5.46
CA THR A 660 -22.99 -11.96 -4.67
C THR A 660 -24.30 -11.20 -4.77
N LEU A 661 -25.39 -11.82 -5.22
CA LEU A 661 -26.72 -11.22 -5.19
C LEU A 661 -27.68 -12.08 -4.35
N PRO A 662 -28.09 -11.61 -3.17
CA PRO A 662 -29.20 -12.17 -2.43
C PRO A 662 -30.50 -12.10 -3.23
N ILE A 663 -31.26 -13.20 -3.25
CA ILE A 663 -32.60 -13.25 -3.83
C ILE A 663 -33.59 -13.12 -2.68
N ASP A 664 -33.75 -11.88 -2.23
CA ASP A 664 -34.73 -11.55 -1.21
C ASP A 664 -36.10 -12.00 -1.71
N HIS A 665 -36.87 -12.61 -0.82
CA HIS A 665 -38.15 -13.30 -1.05
C HIS A 665 -38.11 -14.76 -1.49
N ALA A 666 -36.97 -15.44 -1.71
CA ALA A 666 -36.90 -16.83 -2.18
C ALA A 666 -38.08 -17.73 -1.74
N ASP A 667 -38.92 -18.14 -2.69
CA ASP A 667 -40.08 -19.00 -2.41
C ASP A 667 -39.71 -20.46 -2.72
N GLU A 668 -40.05 -21.38 -1.83
CA GLU A 668 -39.66 -22.79 -1.95
C GLU A 668 -40.42 -23.52 -3.08
N CYS A 669 -41.56 -22.96 -3.53
CA CYS A 669 -42.53 -23.71 -4.35
C CYS A 669 -42.66 -23.30 -5.83
N ALA A 670 -42.00 -22.24 -6.33
CA ALA A 670 -42.21 -21.79 -7.71
C ALA A 670 -40.94 -21.28 -8.42
N ALA A 671 -40.86 -21.54 -9.73
CA ALA A 671 -39.81 -20.99 -10.59
C ALA A 671 -40.01 -19.48 -10.78
N ALA A 672 -38.92 -18.71 -10.70
CA ALA A 672 -38.94 -17.25 -10.85
C ALA A 672 -38.09 -16.81 -12.05
N MET A 673 -38.32 -15.60 -12.55
CA MET A 673 -37.47 -14.98 -13.58
C MET A 673 -36.74 -13.77 -13.00
N LEU A 674 -35.41 -13.78 -13.08
CA LEU A 674 -34.57 -12.66 -12.65
C LEU A 674 -34.17 -11.83 -13.86
N SER A 675 -34.45 -10.53 -13.83
CA SER A 675 -34.02 -9.54 -14.81
C SER A 675 -32.94 -8.66 -14.21
N ILE A 676 -31.81 -8.53 -14.91
CA ILE A 676 -30.66 -7.71 -14.50
C ILE A 676 -30.42 -6.66 -15.57
N HIS A 677 -30.51 -5.38 -15.21
CA HIS A 677 -30.20 -4.27 -16.11
C HIS A 677 -28.70 -3.99 -16.10
N VAL A 678 -28.00 -4.27 -17.21
CA VAL A 678 -26.58 -4.00 -17.38
C VAL A 678 -26.40 -2.69 -18.14
N LEU A 679 -25.84 -1.68 -17.47
CA LEU A 679 -25.65 -0.34 -18.00
C LEU A 679 -24.34 -0.19 -18.79
N ALA A 680 -23.30 -0.90 -18.35
CA ALA A 680 -21.99 -0.89 -18.97
C ALA A 680 -21.25 -2.20 -18.64
N GLY A 681 -20.20 -2.49 -19.41
CA GLY A 681 -19.31 -3.62 -19.18
C GLY A 681 -18.24 -3.67 -20.27
N GLY A 682 -17.09 -4.26 -19.93
CA GLY A 682 -15.96 -4.37 -20.86
C GLY A 682 -15.38 -3.01 -21.30
N PRO A 683 -14.61 -3.00 -22.39
CA PRO A 683 -14.31 -4.14 -23.25
C PRO A 683 -13.36 -5.16 -22.58
N TYR A 684 -13.31 -6.40 -23.07
CA TYR A 684 -12.50 -7.49 -22.51
C TYR A 684 -11.51 -8.01 -23.56
N ARG A 685 -10.27 -8.33 -23.15
CA ARG A 685 -9.30 -8.97 -24.08
C ARG A 685 -9.78 -10.36 -24.48
N GLU A 686 -9.76 -10.70 -25.77
CA GLU A 686 -10.00 -12.06 -26.27
C GLU A 686 -9.12 -13.07 -25.52
N SER A 687 -9.71 -14.16 -25.03
CA SER A 687 -8.93 -15.28 -24.51
C SER A 687 -8.34 -16.05 -25.70
N PRO A 688 -7.07 -16.46 -25.70
CA PRO A 688 -6.56 -17.35 -26.72
C PRO A 688 -7.44 -18.60 -26.72
N ARG A 689 -8.07 -18.92 -27.87
CA ARG A 689 -9.02 -20.03 -28.00
C ARG A 689 -8.39 -21.31 -27.44
N ARG A 690 -8.80 -21.71 -26.23
CA ARG A 690 -8.38 -22.97 -25.64
C ARG A 690 -9.01 -24.09 -26.46
N GLY A 691 -8.18 -24.83 -27.20
CA GLY A 691 -8.58 -26.13 -27.73
C GLY A 691 -9.10 -27.00 -26.59
N GLY A 692 -10.24 -27.65 -26.82
CA GLY A 692 -11.01 -28.35 -25.80
C GLY A 692 -10.16 -29.27 -24.91
N GLY A 693 -10.12 -28.96 -23.63
CA GLY A 693 -9.47 -29.75 -22.60
C GLY A 693 -9.89 -29.23 -21.23
N ILE A 694 -10.89 -29.89 -20.64
CA ILE A 694 -11.41 -29.57 -19.31
C ILE A 694 -10.34 -29.92 -18.27
N HIS A 695 -9.87 -28.92 -17.52
CA HIS A 695 -9.25 -29.13 -16.22
C HIS A 695 -9.86 -28.15 -15.21
N PRO A 696 -10.43 -28.64 -14.08
CA PRO A 696 -10.95 -27.77 -13.03
C PRO A 696 -9.79 -27.25 -12.18
N ILE A 697 -9.82 -25.96 -11.85
CA ILE A 697 -8.91 -25.33 -10.89
C ILE A 697 -9.69 -25.13 -9.59
N MET A 698 -9.14 -25.67 -8.50
CA MET A 698 -9.52 -25.43 -7.10
C MET A 698 -9.08 -24.06 -6.62
#